data_AF-A0A0D5C150-F1
#
_entry.id   AF-A0A0D5C150-F1
#
_cell.length_a   1.000
_cell.length_b   1.000
_cell.length_c   1.000
_cell.angle_alpha   90.00
_cell.angle_beta   90.00
_cell.angle_gamma   90.00
#
_symmetry.space_group_name_H-M   'P 1'
#
loop_
_entity.id
_entity.type
_entity.pdbx_description
1 polymer ?
#
loop_
_entity_poly.entity_id
_entity_poly.type
_entity_poly.pdbx_seq_one_letter_code
_entity_poly.pdbx_strand_id
1 'polypeptide(L)'
;MNKQFLLGFLILLTSTIGMLPSGISAASEIDTDGDGVPNNLDQCPNLKEDYDPQYGNNIDGCPADFVPWYDADMDGIEDHIDDCPTVKETYNRIQDDDGCPDLSIYAEQKIADTDNDGYPDYMDLCPNQPETFNGIDDKDGCPENYQTIRDSDRDGISDSLDECPLEQENYNRFQDWDGCPDIADSVTLQYQFPDTDGDGIIDRWDSCIDEPENFNDYLDWDGCPDIPGALSLEAPDADYDGIPDDKDQCPLDRENYNKFEDSDGCPDVIIYKTVGDVDGDGILDQNDLCPFSPETYNKFQDEDGCPDYVADNKFAFDTDGDGIIDNLDSCPNQPEVYNKFQDSDGCPDSFDPKLDSDMDGILDVYDDCPNQPETYNKFQDWDGCPDTADSTILQYQFPDTDGDGIEDRWDSCIDEPENFNDYLDWDGCPDIKGTTAGDMLDADYDGIADHLDECPTIAERYNKFQDEDGCPDSVDFQTVADADFDGIYDDLDQCPFAKETYNKFQDEDGCPDYVADNKFAFDTDGDGIIDNLDSCPNQPETYNGFQDKDGCPDRLNSSLDSDMDGIANIFDDCPNQPETYNKFQDWDGCPDTADSTTLQYQFPDTDGDGIEDRWDACIDEPENYNDYLDKDGCPDVPGAESTTPVYADSDRDGYPDVLDSCPNKPETWNKYLDWDGCPDIAPEQQRFVHDDDLDGIINDLDLCPKDPEDYDGDRDEDGCPDP
;
A
#
# COMPACT_ATOMS: atom_id res chain seq x y z
N MET A 1 -25.81 -28.56 89.31
CA MET A 1 -24.42 -28.57 88.80
C MET A 1 -24.55 -28.69 87.29
N ASN A 2 -24.33 -27.72 86.42
CA ASN A 2 -23.90 -26.32 86.50
C ASN A 2 -24.77 -25.52 85.50
N LYS A 3 -25.15 -24.29 85.88
CA LYS A 3 -25.79 -23.28 85.02
C LYS A 3 -24.78 -22.15 84.80
N GLN A 4 -24.95 -21.39 83.70
CA GLN A 4 -24.27 -20.14 83.33
C GLN A 4 -22.93 -20.30 82.57
N PHE A 5 -22.94 -20.03 81.26
CA PHE A 5 -22.41 -18.80 80.66
C PHE A 5 -23.00 -18.66 79.24
N LEU A 6 -23.72 -17.57 79.04
CA LEU A 6 -24.48 -17.20 77.85
C LEU A 6 -24.04 -15.76 77.58
N LEU A 7 -23.00 -15.57 76.77
CA LEU A 7 -22.57 -14.31 76.16
C LEU A 7 -21.29 -14.58 75.33
N GLY A 8 -21.32 -14.29 74.02
CA GLY A 8 -20.11 -14.26 73.20
C GLY A 8 -20.19 -15.05 71.90
N PHE A 9 -21.18 -14.78 71.03
CA PHE A 9 -21.06 -15.10 69.60
C PHE A 9 -21.94 -14.20 68.71
N LEU A 10 -22.17 -12.96 69.13
CA LEU A 10 -22.82 -11.92 68.35
C LEU A 10 -22.24 -10.57 68.83
N ILE A 11 -21.76 -9.74 67.89
CA ILE A 11 -21.07 -8.43 68.02
C ILE A 11 -19.52 -8.49 68.04
N LEU A 12 -18.92 -8.25 66.86
CA LEU A 12 -17.65 -7.54 66.56
C LEU A 12 -17.32 -7.71 65.04
N LEU A 13 -18.28 -7.53 64.12
CA LEU A 13 -18.43 -6.27 63.36
C LEU A 13 -18.23 -5.00 64.21
N THR A 14 -17.19 -4.24 63.86
CA THR A 14 -17.19 -2.80 63.54
C THR A 14 -15.78 -2.26 63.72
N SER A 15 -15.35 -1.41 62.78
CA SER A 15 -14.72 -0.09 63.03
C SER A 15 -13.32 -0.10 63.64
N THR A 16 -12.32 0.66 63.18
CA THR A 16 -12.28 1.93 62.44
C THR A 16 -10.79 2.27 62.39
N ILE A 17 -10.21 2.60 61.25
CA ILE A 17 -10.10 3.98 60.74
C ILE A 17 -9.56 4.96 61.78
N GLY A 18 -8.39 5.52 61.47
CA GLY A 18 -7.97 6.83 61.93
C GLY A 18 -6.51 6.87 62.37
N MET A 19 -5.64 7.44 61.53
CA MET A 19 -4.96 8.73 61.80
C MET A 19 -3.83 8.99 60.78
N LEU A 20 -4.06 10.00 59.93
CA LEU A 20 -3.05 10.95 59.40
C LEU A 20 -2.18 11.52 60.55
N PRO A 21 -1.23 12.45 60.31
CA PRO A 21 -0.10 12.52 59.37
C PRO A 21 1.21 12.82 60.15
N SER A 22 2.29 13.13 59.43
CA SER A 22 3.52 13.85 59.87
C SER A 22 4.78 13.01 60.15
N GLY A 23 5.61 12.88 59.10
CA GLY A 23 7.03 13.23 59.13
C GLY A 23 7.99 12.25 59.78
N ILE A 24 8.84 11.63 58.96
CA ILE A 24 10.30 11.80 58.96
C ILE A 24 10.83 11.16 57.65
N SER A 25 11.68 11.93 56.98
CA SER A 25 12.23 11.78 55.64
C SER A 25 12.82 10.41 55.28
N ALA A 26 12.38 9.87 54.16
CA ALA A 26 13.23 9.23 53.16
C ALA A 26 12.77 9.82 51.83
N ALA A 27 13.71 10.29 50.99
CA ALA A 27 13.38 10.78 49.66
C ALA A 27 12.59 9.68 48.94
N SER A 28 11.45 10.02 48.33
CA SER A 28 11.00 9.23 47.19
C SER A 28 12.12 9.41 46.18
N GLU A 29 12.86 8.35 45.92
CA GLU A 29 13.75 8.33 44.77
C GLU A 29 12.83 8.53 43.55
N ILE A 30 13.18 9.50 42.71
CA ILE A 30 12.44 9.82 41.50
C ILE A 30 12.72 8.66 40.54
N ASP A 31 11.67 8.18 39.91
CA ASP A 31 11.63 7.11 38.91
C ASP A 31 10.87 7.76 37.75
N THR A 32 11.62 8.24 36.75
CA THR A 32 11.11 9.18 35.73
C THR A 32 10.36 8.45 34.62
N ASP A 33 10.80 7.26 34.23
CA ASP A 33 10.12 6.42 33.22
C ASP A 33 9.10 5.44 33.82
N GLY A 34 9.15 5.22 35.14
CA GLY A 34 8.16 4.42 35.86
C GLY A 34 8.40 2.91 35.79
N ASP A 35 9.60 2.47 35.47
CA ASP A 35 9.96 1.04 35.35
C ASP A 35 10.22 0.35 36.70
N GLY A 36 10.28 1.11 37.80
CA GLY A 36 10.51 0.63 39.16
C GLY A 36 11.97 0.65 39.62
N VAL A 37 12.90 1.12 38.78
CA VAL A 37 14.30 1.42 39.09
C VAL A 37 14.42 2.93 39.34
N PRO A 38 14.85 3.36 40.54
CA PRO A 38 14.95 4.80 40.79
C PRO A 38 16.13 5.42 40.04
N ASN A 39 15.97 6.62 39.48
CA ASN A 39 16.91 7.36 38.61
C ASN A 39 18.38 7.40 39.09
N ASN A 40 18.64 7.19 40.38
CA ASN A 40 20.00 7.20 40.95
C ASN A 40 20.69 5.82 40.96
N LEU A 41 19.95 4.77 40.63
CA LEU A 41 20.39 3.39 40.43
C LEU A 41 20.18 2.93 38.99
N ASP A 42 19.31 3.65 38.29
CA ASP A 42 18.97 3.53 36.89
C ASP A 42 20.05 4.13 35.98
N GLN A 43 20.52 3.34 35.02
CA GLN A 43 21.50 3.73 34.01
C GLN A 43 20.85 4.42 32.81
N CYS A 44 19.56 4.21 32.57
CA CYS A 44 18.78 4.89 31.55
C CYS A 44 17.51 5.49 32.17
N PRO A 45 17.60 6.55 33.00
CA PRO A 45 16.49 7.07 33.81
C PRO A 45 15.23 7.56 33.07
N ASN A 46 15.24 7.50 31.74
CA ASN A 46 14.16 7.90 30.87
C ASN A 46 13.71 6.76 29.93
N LEU A 47 14.37 5.60 29.95
CA LEU A 47 14.03 4.41 29.15
C LEU A 47 13.68 3.28 30.09
N LYS A 48 12.46 2.75 29.92
CA LYS A 48 11.98 1.68 30.77
C LYS A 48 12.78 0.40 30.60
N GLU A 49 13.26 -0.16 31.71
CA GLU A 49 13.73 -1.53 31.79
C GLU A 49 12.65 -2.52 31.28
N ASP A 50 13.05 -3.39 30.35
CA ASP A 50 12.21 -4.43 29.75
C ASP A 50 12.24 -5.77 30.52
N TYR A 51 13.13 -5.88 31.53
CA TYR A 51 13.32 -7.04 32.40
C TYR A 51 13.56 -8.36 31.63
N ASP A 52 14.26 -8.32 30.48
CA ASP A 52 14.47 -9.50 29.64
C ASP A 52 15.22 -10.64 30.40
N PRO A 53 14.58 -11.81 30.60
CA PRO A 53 15.20 -12.94 31.27
C PRO A 53 16.32 -13.63 30.46
N GLN A 54 16.47 -13.36 29.16
CA GLN A 54 17.47 -13.95 28.26
C GLN A 54 18.88 -13.40 28.49
N TYR A 55 19.01 -12.12 28.82
CA TYR A 55 20.30 -11.45 29.14
C TYR A 55 20.64 -11.46 30.63
N GLY A 56 19.73 -11.99 31.46
CA GLY A 56 19.90 -12.23 32.89
C GLY A 56 19.30 -11.12 33.74
N ASN A 57 18.99 -11.41 35.01
CA ASN A 57 18.36 -10.46 35.95
C ASN A 57 19.28 -9.29 36.38
N ASN A 58 20.03 -8.69 35.47
CA ASN A 58 20.82 -7.51 35.73
C ASN A 58 19.93 -6.29 35.54
N ILE A 59 19.19 -5.94 36.60
CA ILE A 59 18.35 -4.74 36.62
C ILE A 59 19.28 -3.54 36.72
N ASP A 60 19.61 -2.94 35.58
CA ASP A 60 20.40 -1.72 35.49
C ASP A 60 19.60 -0.47 35.10
N GLY A 61 18.30 -0.60 34.89
CA GLY A 61 17.40 0.49 34.49
C GLY A 61 17.45 0.78 32.99
N CYS A 62 17.89 -0.18 32.17
CA CYS A 62 17.96 -0.02 30.72
C CYS A 62 17.33 -1.25 30.04
N PRO A 63 16.75 -1.11 28.84
CA PRO A 63 16.36 -2.26 28.03
C PRO A 63 17.53 -3.21 27.79
N ALA A 64 17.31 -4.52 27.71
CA ALA A 64 18.39 -5.50 27.58
C ALA A 64 19.12 -5.44 26.22
N ASP A 65 18.45 -4.91 25.19
CA ASP A 65 19.04 -4.60 23.88
C ASP A 65 19.74 -3.24 23.84
N PHE A 66 19.65 -2.43 24.90
CA PHE A 66 20.41 -1.18 25.02
C PHE A 66 21.90 -1.51 25.19
N VAL A 67 22.74 -0.95 24.33
CA VAL A 67 24.17 -1.28 24.27
C VAL A 67 25.00 -0.14 24.89
N PRO A 68 25.42 -0.21 26.17
CA PRO A 68 25.93 0.96 26.92
C PRO A 68 27.32 1.47 26.52
N TRP A 69 27.91 0.92 25.45
CA TRP A 69 29.20 1.37 24.92
C TRP A 69 29.06 2.19 23.63
N TYR A 70 27.83 2.45 23.22
CA TYR A 70 27.43 3.35 22.15
C TYR A 70 26.63 4.57 22.64
N ASP A 71 26.64 4.88 23.93
CA ASP A 71 26.06 6.11 24.50
C ASP A 71 27.09 6.64 25.52
N ALA A 72 27.90 7.61 25.09
CA ALA A 72 29.09 8.06 25.80
C ALA A 72 28.80 9.05 26.92
N ASP A 73 27.62 9.67 26.95
CA ASP A 73 27.19 10.57 28.03
C ASP A 73 26.03 10.07 28.89
N MET A 74 25.50 8.89 28.54
CA MET A 74 24.49 8.11 29.26
C MET A 74 23.18 8.88 29.40
N ASP A 75 22.73 9.55 28.34
CA ASP A 75 21.43 10.20 28.31
C ASP A 75 20.28 9.31 27.86
N GLY A 76 20.58 8.19 27.18
CA GLY A 76 19.61 7.25 26.65
C GLY A 76 19.45 7.30 25.13
N ILE A 77 20.24 8.13 24.43
CA ILE A 77 20.31 8.23 22.97
C ILE A 77 21.68 7.70 22.53
N GLU A 78 21.72 6.86 21.49
CA GLU A 78 22.98 6.25 21.05
C GLU A 78 23.84 7.27 20.27
N ASP A 79 25.16 7.32 20.50
CA ASP A 79 26.19 8.17 19.89
C ASP A 79 26.10 8.34 18.37
N HIS A 80 25.44 7.41 17.67
CA HIS A 80 25.30 7.43 16.21
C HIS A 80 24.01 8.11 15.72
N ILE A 81 23.03 8.30 16.61
CA ILE A 81 21.80 9.09 16.44
C ILE A 81 21.79 10.35 17.32
N ASP A 82 22.71 10.44 18.28
CA ASP A 82 22.95 11.59 19.15
C ASP A 82 23.80 12.66 18.40
N ASP A 83 23.25 13.85 18.22
CA ASP A 83 23.97 14.98 17.63
C ASP A 83 25.03 15.57 18.59
N CYS A 84 24.94 15.22 19.88
CA CYS A 84 25.84 15.61 20.96
C CYS A 84 26.37 14.44 21.82
N PRO A 85 27.10 13.43 21.25
CA PRO A 85 27.51 12.15 21.91
C PRO A 85 28.35 12.24 23.19
N THR A 86 28.64 13.44 23.69
CA THR A 86 29.47 13.65 24.88
C THR A 86 28.84 14.61 25.89
N VAL A 87 27.64 15.12 25.60
CA VAL A 87 26.93 16.12 26.38
C VAL A 87 25.47 15.73 26.58
N LYS A 88 25.24 15.06 27.71
CA LYS A 88 23.94 14.55 28.16
C LYS A 88 22.76 15.49 27.90
N GLU A 89 21.74 14.99 27.22
CA GLU A 89 20.46 15.67 27.01
C GLU A 89 19.75 15.99 28.34
N THR A 90 18.98 17.07 28.32
CA THR A 90 18.25 17.62 29.47
C THR A 90 16.78 17.23 29.56
N TYR A 91 16.21 16.58 28.53
CA TYR A 91 14.84 16.11 28.41
C TYR A 91 13.81 17.14 28.88
N ASN A 92 13.85 18.32 28.23
CA ASN A 92 13.07 19.49 28.64
C ASN A 92 11.78 19.71 27.82
N ARG A 93 11.40 18.71 27.02
CA ARG A 93 10.25 18.62 26.09
C ARG A 93 10.37 19.49 24.85
N ILE A 94 11.59 19.83 24.46
CA ILE A 94 11.90 20.60 23.27
C ILE A 94 13.08 19.88 22.66
N GLN A 95 12.90 19.33 21.46
CA GLN A 95 13.92 18.63 20.68
C GLN A 95 14.68 17.50 21.41
N ASP A 96 14.13 16.99 22.52
CA ASP A 96 14.61 15.83 23.31
C ASP A 96 14.99 14.53 22.54
N ASP A 97 14.80 14.48 21.21
CA ASP A 97 15.13 13.33 20.35
C ASP A 97 16.52 13.49 19.66
N ASP A 98 17.15 14.67 19.70
CA ASP A 98 18.42 14.96 19.00
C ASP A 98 19.68 14.69 19.86
N GLY A 99 19.51 14.35 21.15
CA GLY A 99 20.61 14.09 22.08
C GLY A 99 21.37 15.35 22.56
N CYS A 100 20.93 16.54 22.15
CA CYS A 100 21.61 17.79 22.44
C CYS A 100 20.89 18.67 23.47
N PRO A 101 21.56 19.17 24.53
CA PRO A 101 20.96 19.99 25.59
C PRO A 101 20.22 21.22 25.06
N ASP A 102 18.90 21.09 24.98
CA ASP A 102 18.04 22.16 24.49
C ASP A 102 17.83 23.30 25.47
N LEU A 103 17.57 24.49 24.91
CA LEU A 103 17.19 25.66 25.67
C LEU A 103 15.67 25.77 25.74
N SER A 104 15.08 25.29 26.84
CA SER A 104 13.69 25.64 27.10
C SER A 104 13.49 27.15 27.20
N ILE A 105 12.51 27.68 26.46
CA ILE A 105 12.06 29.08 26.54
C ILE A 105 11.55 29.48 27.95
N TYR A 106 11.51 28.54 28.90
CA TYR A 106 11.10 28.71 30.29
C TYR A 106 12.23 28.55 31.33
N ALA A 107 13.47 28.23 30.94
CA ALA A 107 14.61 28.17 31.86
C ALA A 107 15.51 29.42 31.74
N GLU A 108 15.73 30.13 32.85
CA GLU A 108 16.57 31.33 32.94
C GLU A 108 18.09 31.04 32.87
N GLN A 109 18.55 30.12 32.01
CA GLN A 109 19.98 29.88 31.77
C GLN A 109 20.29 29.95 30.29
N LYS A 110 20.64 31.16 29.82
CA LYS A 110 21.29 31.33 28.53
C LYS A 110 22.66 30.66 28.59
N ILE A 111 22.84 29.62 27.79
CA ILE A 111 24.14 29.15 27.36
C ILE A 111 24.84 30.29 26.60
N ALA A 112 26.15 30.43 26.76
CA ALA A 112 26.91 31.48 26.10
C ALA A 112 27.16 31.07 24.64
N ASP A 113 26.77 31.92 23.72
CA ASP A 113 27.03 31.86 22.27
C ASP A 113 27.49 33.28 21.91
N THR A 114 28.80 33.43 21.70
CA THR A 114 29.50 34.71 21.70
C THR A 114 29.40 35.42 20.35
N ASP A 115 29.29 34.70 19.25
CA ASP A 115 29.17 35.21 17.86
C ASP A 115 27.77 35.02 17.25
N ASN A 116 26.87 34.29 17.89
CA ASN A 116 25.46 34.12 17.54
C ASN A 116 25.25 33.48 16.17
N ASP A 117 26.02 32.44 15.87
CA ASP A 117 25.84 31.62 14.67
C ASP A 117 24.95 30.39 14.89
N GLY A 118 24.54 30.13 16.13
CA GLY A 118 23.71 28.98 16.49
C GLY A 118 24.44 27.89 17.26
N TYR A 119 25.77 27.95 17.35
CA TYR A 119 26.58 27.00 18.11
C TYR A 119 26.94 27.58 19.50
N PRO A 120 26.64 26.86 20.59
CA PRO A 120 27.12 27.24 21.92
C PRO A 120 28.65 27.34 22.03
N ASP A 121 29.18 28.33 22.76
CA ASP A 121 30.62 28.60 22.98
C ASP A 121 31.46 27.38 23.42
N TYR A 122 30.81 26.36 23.98
CA TYR A 122 31.48 25.14 24.46
C TYR A 122 31.50 24.00 23.44
N MET A 123 30.65 24.06 22.40
CA MET A 123 30.62 23.12 21.27
C MET A 123 31.25 23.73 20.03
N ASP A 124 31.23 25.05 19.92
CA ASP A 124 31.86 25.82 18.87
C ASP A 124 33.41 25.75 18.97
N LEU A 125 34.09 25.28 17.92
CA LEU A 125 35.56 25.27 17.84
C LEU A 125 36.15 26.67 17.65
N CYS A 126 35.35 27.61 17.14
CA CYS A 126 35.65 29.01 16.94
C CYS A 126 34.64 29.96 17.63
N PRO A 127 34.53 29.99 18.99
CA PRO A 127 33.55 30.78 19.77
C PRO A 127 33.57 32.31 19.63
N ASN A 128 34.26 32.86 18.64
CA ASN A 128 34.31 34.28 18.36
C ASN A 128 34.29 34.57 16.84
N GLN A 129 34.09 33.55 16.01
CA GLN A 129 33.97 33.66 14.57
C GLN A 129 32.75 32.86 14.12
N PRO A 130 31.70 33.52 13.62
CA PRO A 130 30.47 32.83 13.24
C PRO A 130 30.70 31.93 12.03
N GLU A 131 30.11 30.74 12.08
CA GLU A 131 30.04 29.76 11.00
C GLU A 131 29.49 30.35 9.69
N THR A 132 29.99 29.83 8.57
CA THR A 132 29.52 30.07 7.20
C THR A 132 28.90 28.79 6.63
N PHE A 133 27.62 28.53 6.90
CA PHE A 133 26.86 27.40 6.33
C PHE A 133 26.97 27.33 4.79
N ASN A 134 27.87 26.49 4.29
CA ASN A 134 28.17 26.37 2.85
C ASN A 134 28.27 24.92 2.37
N GLY A 135 27.91 23.97 3.23
CA GLY A 135 27.85 22.54 2.93
C GLY A 135 29.17 21.81 3.10
N ILE A 136 30.16 22.41 3.76
CA ILE A 136 31.50 21.83 3.96
C ILE A 136 31.90 22.10 5.40
N ASP A 137 32.13 21.05 6.19
CA ASP A 137 32.54 21.14 7.60
C ASP A 137 31.57 21.95 8.52
N ASP A 138 30.35 22.25 8.05
CA ASP A 138 29.30 23.08 8.73
C ASP A 138 28.92 22.66 10.16
N LYS A 139 29.38 21.49 10.66
CA LYS A 139 29.06 20.98 12.01
C LYS A 139 30.02 21.45 13.11
N ASP A 140 31.13 22.10 12.77
CA ASP A 140 32.22 22.37 13.72
C ASP A 140 32.20 23.79 14.35
N GLY A 141 31.30 24.67 13.87
CA GLY A 141 31.13 26.05 14.35
C GLY A 141 32.23 27.01 13.90
N CYS A 142 33.19 26.57 13.08
CA CYS A 142 34.26 27.39 12.53
C CYS A 142 34.09 27.76 11.04
N PRO A 143 34.03 29.06 10.68
CA PRO A 143 34.00 29.46 9.28
C PRO A 143 35.26 29.05 8.52
N GLU A 144 35.08 28.40 7.37
CA GLU A 144 36.20 27.83 6.62
C GLU A 144 37.04 28.90 5.91
N ASN A 145 38.32 28.59 5.75
CA ASN A 145 39.23 29.39 4.94
C ASN A 145 39.29 28.82 3.52
N TYR A 146 39.12 29.68 2.51
CA TYR A 146 39.22 29.42 1.06
C TYR A 146 40.48 28.64 0.56
N GLN A 147 41.40 28.27 1.44
CA GLN A 147 42.59 27.46 1.14
C GLN A 147 42.50 25.99 1.60
N THR A 148 41.53 25.63 2.44
CA THR A 148 41.29 24.26 2.93
C THR A 148 40.13 23.56 2.25
N ILE A 149 39.25 24.30 1.57
CA ILE A 149 38.03 23.85 0.85
C ILE A 149 38.30 23.08 -0.46
N ARG A 150 39.49 22.46 -0.59
CA ARG A 150 39.75 21.65 -1.77
C ARG A 150 39.24 20.26 -1.46
N ASP A 151 38.12 19.91 -2.04
CA ASP A 151 37.56 18.57 -2.05
C ASP A 151 37.73 18.06 -3.50
N SER A 152 38.69 17.16 -3.70
CA SER A 152 39.20 16.78 -5.02
C SER A 152 38.34 15.71 -5.71
N ASP A 153 37.64 14.89 -4.96
CA ASP A 153 36.79 13.75 -5.36
C ASP A 153 35.30 13.99 -5.08
N ARG A 154 34.96 15.02 -4.30
CA ARG A 154 33.59 15.54 -4.10
C ARG A 154 32.70 14.61 -3.31
N ASP A 155 33.24 14.00 -2.27
CA ASP A 155 32.42 13.29 -1.28
C ASP A 155 31.91 14.19 -0.15
N GLY A 156 32.39 15.43 -0.03
CA GLY A 156 31.94 16.36 1.00
C GLY A 156 32.88 16.45 2.20
N ILE A 157 34.00 15.74 2.20
CA ILE A 157 35.09 15.92 3.16
C ILE A 157 36.23 16.68 2.47
N SER A 158 36.82 17.68 3.13
CA SER A 158 37.92 18.44 2.52
C SER A 158 39.21 17.61 2.42
N ASP A 159 40.04 17.80 1.38
CA ASP A 159 41.36 17.14 1.15
C ASP A 159 42.27 17.16 2.41
N SER A 160 42.02 18.09 3.35
CA SER A 160 42.78 18.24 4.60
C SER A 160 42.32 17.38 5.77
N LEU A 161 41.05 16.96 5.76
CA LEU A 161 40.43 16.08 6.76
C LEU A 161 40.23 14.66 6.23
N ASP A 162 40.14 14.52 4.91
CA ASP A 162 40.02 13.28 4.17
C ASP A 162 41.34 12.46 4.17
N GLU A 163 41.27 11.18 4.58
CA GLU A 163 42.39 10.23 4.54
C GLU A 163 42.68 9.71 3.11
N CYS A 164 41.69 9.73 2.21
CA CYS A 164 41.76 9.38 0.80
C CYS A 164 41.33 10.51 -0.18
N PRO A 165 42.04 11.67 -0.24
CA PRO A 165 41.67 12.89 -1.00
C PRO A 165 41.55 12.81 -2.54
N LEU A 166 41.46 11.63 -3.14
CA LEU A 166 41.30 11.44 -4.58
C LEU A 166 40.31 10.31 -4.91
N GLU A 167 39.78 9.62 -3.90
CA GLU A 167 38.86 8.50 -4.04
C GLU A 167 37.60 8.80 -3.23
N GLN A 168 36.50 9.05 -3.94
CA GLN A 168 35.23 9.40 -3.34
C GLN A 168 34.76 8.32 -2.35
N GLU A 169 34.45 8.73 -1.12
CA GLU A 169 33.82 7.91 -0.09
C GLU A 169 32.55 7.21 -0.60
N ASN A 170 32.29 5.99 -0.11
CA ASN A 170 31.05 5.27 -0.33
C ASN A 170 30.30 5.10 0.99
N TYR A 171 29.50 6.10 1.38
CA TYR A 171 28.63 6.08 2.56
C TYR A 171 27.87 4.76 2.73
N ASN A 172 28.43 3.83 3.50
CA ASN A 172 27.93 2.46 3.66
C ASN A 172 27.82 2.04 5.13
N ARG A 173 27.82 3.03 6.04
CA ARG A 173 27.74 2.89 7.49
C ARG A 173 28.94 2.17 8.10
N PHE A 174 30.07 2.14 7.38
CA PHE A 174 31.31 1.56 7.86
C PHE A 174 32.41 2.59 7.68
N GLN A 175 32.77 3.26 8.78
CA GLN A 175 33.87 4.23 8.85
C GLN A 175 33.75 5.45 7.90
N ASP A 176 32.53 5.79 7.49
CA ASP A 176 32.15 6.94 6.64
C ASP A 176 32.66 8.35 7.08
N TRP A 177 33.41 8.46 8.18
CA TRP A 177 33.98 9.72 8.70
C TRP A 177 35.42 9.97 8.26
N ASP A 178 36.11 9.01 7.64
CA ASP A 178 37.52 9.12 7.26
C ASP A 178 37.77 9.51 5.79
N GLY A 179 36.74 9.51 4.94
CA GLY A 179 36.81 9.90 3.52
C GLY A 179 37.43 8.84 2.61
N CYS A 180 37.67 7.63 3.11
CA CYS A 180 38.16 6.50 2.32
C CYS A 180 37.06 5.50 1.97
N PRO A 181 36.84 5.17 0.68
CA PRO A 181 35.84 4.21 0.28
C PRO A 181 36.11 2.84 0.90
N ASP A 182 35.25 2.51 1.84
CA ASP A 182 35.35 1.35 2.67
C ASP A 182 34.49 0.22 2.15
N ILE A 183 34.91 -1.01 2.43
CA ILE A 183 34.14 -2.20 2.05
C ILE A 183 33.72 -2.86 3.34
N ALA A 184 32.44 -2.75 3.68
CA ALA A 184 31.78 -3.65 4.61
C ALA A 184 31.80 -5.05 3.98
N ASP A 185 32.92 -5.77 4.14
CA ASP A 185 33.01 -7.19 3.85
C ASP A 185 31.89 -7.84 4.66
N SER A 186 30.87 -8.32 3.96
CA SER A 186 29.77 -9.10 4.50
C SER A 186 30.34 -10.03 5.57
N VAL A 187 29.98 -9.82 6.82
CA VAL A 187 30.29 -10.76 7.88
C VAL A 187 29.48 -12.01 7.55
N THR A 188 30.06 -12.93 6.78
CA THR A 188 29.62 -14.30 6.71
C THR A 188 29.68 -14.84 8.13
N LEU A 189 28.55 -14.77 8.83
CA LEU A 189 28.29 -15.60 9.99
C LEU A 189 28.48 -17.04 9.51
N GLN A 190 29.57 -17.69 9.95
CA GLN A 190 29.73 -19.13 9.82
C GLN A 190 28.69 -19.82 10.73
N TYR A 191 27.43 -19.80 10.32
CA TYR A 191 26.50 -20.86 10.70
C TYR A 191 26.60 -21.92 9.61
N GLN A 192 27.34 -22.99 9.91
CA GLN A 192 27.37 -24.16 9.03
C GLN A 192 26.19 -25.03 9.41
N PHE A 193 25.21 -25.11 8.51
CA PHE A 193 24.03 -25.96 8.70
C PHE A 193 24.46 -27.42 8.94
N PRO A 194 23.76 -28.14 9.83
CA PRO A 194 24.01 -29.57 10.06
C PRO A 194 23.91 -30.37 8.74
N ASP A 195 24.86 -31.28 8.57
CA ASP A 195 24.98 -32.28 7.49
C ASP A 195 25.42 -33.55 8.22
N THR A 196 24.44 -34.40 8.54
CA THR A 196 24.56 -35.49 9.52
C THR A 196 25.37 -36.66 8.97
N ASP A 197 25.29 -36.94 7.67
CA ASP A 197 26.03 -38.03 7.02
C ASP A 197 27.27 -37.57 6.22
N GLY A 198 27.41 -36.27 5.99
CA GLY A 198 28.59 -35.64 5.42
C GLY A 198 28.70 -35.75 3.90
N ASP A 199 27.59 -35.92 3.19
CA ASP A 199 27.57 -35.99 1.73
C ASP A 199 27.63 -34.61 1.04
N GLY A 200 27.41 -33.52 1.79
CA GLY A 200 27.45 -32.14 1.30
C GLY A 200 26.08 -31.54 0.98
N ILE A 201 25.01 -32.26 1.24
CA ILE A 201 23.62 -31.77 1.27
C ILE A 201 23.29 -31.52 2.75
N ILE A 202 22.71 -30.36 3.05
CA ILE A 202 22.38 -30.01 4.43
C ILE A 202 21.16 -30.81 4.89
N ASP A 203 21.03 -31.14 6.19
CA ASP A 203 19.89 -31.88 6.76
C ASP A 203 18.52 -31.24 6.39
N ARG A 204 18.53 -29.93 6.13
CA ARG A 204 17.51 -29.12 5.42
C ARG A 204 16.85 -29.84 4.24
N TRP A 205 17.72 -30.26 3.35
CA TRP A 205 17.47 -30.64 1.97
C TRP A 205 17.83 -32.11 1.71
N ASP A 206 18.17 -32.85 2.77
CA ASP A 206 18.53 -34.26 2.73
C ASP A 206 17.34 -35.12 3.19
N SER A 207 16.80 -35.89 2.25
CA SER A 207 15.68 -36.82 2.49
C SER A 207 16.14 -38.09 3.22
N CYS A 208 17.44 -38.37 3.24
CA CYS A 208 18.09 -39.51 3.84
C CYS A 208 19.21 -39.10 4.81
N ILE A 209 18.91 -38.22 5.78
CA ILE A 209 19.78 -37.65 6.85
C ILE A 209 20.90 -38.57 7.43
N ASP A 210 20.76 -39.89 7.38
CA ASP A 210 21.73 -40.87 7.91
C ASP A 210 22.49 -41.69 6.83
N GLU A 211 22.19 -41.54 5.53
CA GLU A 211 22.75 -42.31 4.42
C GLU A 211 23.30 -41.41 3.28
N PRO A 212 24.63 -41.35 3.10
CA PRO A 212 25.23 -40.33 2.23
C PRO A 212 24.98 -40.60 0.74
N GLU A 213 24.67 -39.52 0.03
CA GLU A 213 24.46 -39.52 -1.41
C GLU A 213 25.72 -39.99 -2.18
N ASN A 214 25.48 -40.71 -3.28
CA ASN A 214 26.54 -41.35 -4.07
C ASN A 214 26.94 -40.59 -5.35
N PHE A 215 26.31 -39.44 -5.64
CA PHE A 215 26.59 -38.49 -6.71
C PHE A 215 26.83 -39.17 -8.06
N ASN A 216 25.76 -39.75 -8.62
CA ASN A 216 25.82 -40.54 -9.84
C ASN A 216 25.17 -39.88 -11.08
N ASP A 217 24.94 -38.56 -11.01
CA ASP A 217 24.21 -37.73 -11.99
C ASP A 217 22.70 -38.08 -12.07
N TYR A 218 22.13 -38.66 -11.02
CA TYR A 218 20.73 -39.06 -10.94
C TYR A 218 20.21 -38.68 -9.56
N LEU A 219 19.23 -37.76 -9.51
CA LEU A 219 18.60 -37.27 -8.28
C LEU A 219 19.56 -36.86 -7.13
N ASP A 220 20.83 -36.58 -7.46
CA ASP A 220 21.91 -36.06 -6.58
C ASP A 220 21.58 -34.79 -5.73
N TRP A 221 20.35 -34.28 -5.76
CA TRP A 221 19.86 -33.14 -4.99
C TRP A 221 18.95 -33.53 -3.81
N ASP A 222 18.52 -34.79 -3.71
CA ASP A 222 17.56 -35.24 -2.69
C ASP A 222 18.20 -35.86 -1.43
N GLY A 223 19.52 -36.07 -1.43
CA GLY A 223 20.30 -36.62 -0.31
C GLY A 223 20.28 -38.15 -0.19
N CYS A 224 19.61 -38.87 -1.09
CA CYS A 224 19.39 -40.31 -0.95
C CYS A 224 20.15 -41.16 -1.97
N PRO A 225 20.95 -42.16 -1.55
CA PRO A 225 21.80 -42.95 -2.45
C PRO A 225 21.02 -43.66 -3.56
N ASP A 226 21.09 -43.10 -4.75
CA ASP A 226 20.40 -43.63 -5.92
C ASP A 226 21.11 -44.81 -6.58
N ILE A 227 20.31 -45.74 -7.10
CA ILE A 227 20.80 -46.80 -7.97
C ILE A 227 20.13 -46.62 -9.33
N PRO A 228 20.90 -46.31 -10.39
CA PRO A 228 20.35 -46.20 -11.73
C PRO A 228 19.55 -47.47 -12.10
N GLY A 229 18.24 -47.30 -12.27
CA GLY A 229 17.33 -48.30 -12.81
C GLY A 229 17.83 -48.79 -14.17
N ALA A 230 17.73 -50.11 -14.41
CA ALA A 230 18.32 -50.73 -15.57
C ALA A 230 17.71 -50.19 -16.88
N LEU A 231 18.55 -49.74 -17.82
CA LEU A 231 18.15 -49.28 -19.16
C LEU A 231 17.16 -50.25 -19.83
N SER A 232 15.87 -49.90 -19.85
CA SER A 232 14.83 -50.63 -20.58
C SER A 232 14.93 -50.31 -22.08
N LEU A 233 15.88 -50.96 -22.75
CA LEU A 233 16.11 -50.79 -24.19
C LEU A 233 15.06 -51.48 -25.09
N GLU A 234 14.01 -52.09 -24.53
CA GLU A 234 13.09 -52.97 -25.27
C GLU A 234 11.58 -52.61 -25.20
N ALA A 235 11.16 -51.57 -24.47
CA ALA A 235 9.75 -51.14 -24.40
C ALA A 235 9.61 -49.64 -24.07
N PRO A 236 8.44 -49.01 -24.35
CA PRO A 236 8.10 -47.69 -23.82
C PRO A 236 8.12 -47.72 -22.30
N ASP A 237 8.70 -46.69 -21.72
CA ASP A 237 8.91 -46.44 -20.29
C ASP A 237 8.83 -44.91 -20.20
N ALA A 238 7.63 -44.42 -19.87
CA ALA A 238 7.23 -43.03 -20.07
C ALA A 238 7.70 -42.10 -18.94
N ASP A 239 7.94 -42.61 -17.74
CA ASP A 239 8.50 -41.88 -16.59
C ASP A 239 9.96 -42.23 -16.29
N TYR A 240 10.55 -43.15 -17.05
CA TYR A 240 11.97 -43.50 -17.03
C TYR A 240 12.43 -44.06 -15.68
N ASP A 241 11.58 -44.87 -15.04
CA ASP A 241 11.89 -45.60 -13.81
C ASP A 241 12.54 -46.99 -14.05
N GLY A 242 12.61 -47.42 -15.32
CA GLY A 242 13.19 -48.69 -15.73
C GLY A 242 12.21 -49.87 -15.77
N ILE A 243 10.93 -49.64 -15.48
CA ILE A 243 9.82 -50.58 -15.61
C ILE A 243 9.04 -50.20 -16.88
N PRO A 244 8.89 -51.12 -17.85
CA PRO A 244 8.07 -50.84 -19.04
C PRO A 244 6.63 -50.46 -18.70
N ASP A 245 6.02 -49.51 -19.43
CA ASP A 245 4.63 -49.08 -19.27
C ASP A 245 3.61 -50.24 -19.23
N ASP A 246 3.94 -51.38 -19.87
CA ASP A 246 3.07 -52.57 -19.91
C ASP A 246 3.12 -53.43 -18.63
N LYS A 247 4.04 -53.11 -17.72
CA LYS A 247 4.27 -53.77 -16.43
C LYS A 247 4.24 -52.81 -15.25
N ASP A 248 4.24 -51.53 -15.54
CA ASP A 248 4.12 -50.44 -14.61
C ASP A 248 2.64 -50.22 -14.22
N GLN A 249 2.37 -50.09 -12.91
CA GLN A 249 1.05 -49.74 -12.36
C GLN A 249 0.79 -48.23 -12.37
N CYS A 250 1.84 -47.41 -12.40
CA CYS A 250 1.79 -45.96 -12.51
C CYS A 250 2.69 -45.47 -13.66
N PRO A 251 2.35 -45.74 -14.95
CA PRO A 251 3.24 -45.50 -16.10
C PRO A 251 3.65 -44.04 -16.41
N LEU A 252 3.25 -43.09 -15.56
CA LEU A 252 3.57 -41.67 -15.69
C LEU A 252 4.25 -41.12 -14.43
N ASP A 253 4.26 -41.90 -13.35
CA ASP A 253 4.73 -41.49 -12.03
C ASP A 253 5.89 -42.40 -11.63
N ARG A 254 7.09 -41.84 -11.73
CA ARG A 254 8.34 -42.56 -11.56
C ARG A 254 8.47 -43.26 -10.19
N GLU A 255 8.72 -44.56 -10.19
CA GLU A 255 9.08 -45.33 -8.99
C GLU A 255 10.29 -44.77 -8.24
N ASN A 256 10.24 -44.79 -6.91
CA ASN A 256 11.36 -44.45 -6.02
C ASN A 256 11.89 -45.72 -5.35
N TYR A 257 13.02 -46.24 -5.85
CA TYR A 257 13.65 -47.49 -5.37
C TYR A 257 14.14 -47.42 -3.91
N ASN A 258 13.22 -47.49 -2.95
CA ASN A 258 13.45 -47.32 -1.52
C ASN A 258 13.37 -48.66 -0.74
N LYS A 259 13.31 -49.78 -1.47
CA LYS A 259 13.18 -51.16 -0.95
C LYS A 259 11.81 -51.47 -0.34
N PHE A 260 10.82 -50.60 -0.54
CA PHE A 260 9.42 -50.90 -0.29
C PHE A 260 8.83 -51.53 -1.55
N GLU A 261 7.64 -51.27 -2.05
CA GLU A 261 7.02 -52.13 -3.07
C GLU A 261 7.68 -52.14 -4.48
N ASP A 262 8.68 -51.29 -4.79
CA ASP A 262 9.86 -51.39 -5.71
C ASP A 262 9.73 -52.07 -7.12
N SER A 263 8.58 -52.64 -7.44
CA SER A 263 8.39 -53.61 -8.52
C SER A 263 7.05 -53.50 -9.21
N ASP A 264 6.16 -52.67 -8.67
CA ASP A 264 4.90 -52.27 -9.25
C ASP A 264 4.99 -50.96 -10.05
N GLY A 265 6.05 -50.15 -9.90
CA GLY A 265 6.27 -48.95 -10.73
C GLY A 265 5.53 -47.72 -10.21
N CYS A 266 5.16 -47.71 -8.93
CA CYS A 266 4.41 -46.63 -8.31
C CYS A 266 5.19 -46.05 -7.13
N PRO A 267 5.27 -44.72 -6.97
CA PRO A 267 5.96 -44.10 -5.85
C PRO A 267 5.47 -44.64 -4.49
N ASP A 268 6.37 -45.27 -3.76
CA ASP A 268 6.14 -45.85 -2.45
C ASP A 268 5.90 -44.74 -1.41
N VAL A 269 4.64 -44.52 -1.05
CA VAL A 269 4.24 -43.68 0.08
C VAL A 269 4.21 -44.51 1.38
N ILE A 270 5.14 -44.24 2.28
CA ILE A 270 5.19 -44.88 3.61
C ILE A 270 4.00 -44.36 4.45
N ILE A 271 2.88 -45.06 4.40
CA ILE A 271 1.81 -44.86 5.38
C ILE A 271 2.28 -45.51 6.68
N TYR A 272 2.77 -44.69 7.62
CA TYR A 272 3.06 -45.16 8.97
C TYR A 272 1.79 -45.73 9.59
N LYS A 273 1.75 -47.06 9.75
CA LYS A 273 0.79 -47.69 10.67
C LYS A 273 1.22 -47.37 12.10
N THR A 274 0.83 -46.20 12.59
CA THR A 274 0.88 -45.91 14.02
C THR A 274 -0.14 -46.81 14.72
N VAL A 275 0.37 -47.63 15.63
CA VAL A 275 -0.47 -48.32 16.62
C VAL A 275 -0.49 -47.41 17.84
N GLY A 276 -1.06 -46.21 17.65
CA GLY A 276 -1.22 -45.16 18.64
C GLY A 276 -2.69 -44.84 18.87
N ASP A 277 -2.92 -43.93 19.80
CA ASP A 277 -4.15 -43.19 20.07
C ASP A 277 -3.61 -41.78 20.33
N VAL A 278 -3.36 -41.05 19.24
CA VAL A 278 -2.51 -39.84 19.27
C VAL A 278 -3.24 -38.68 19.97
N ASP A 279 -4.56 -38.60 19.83
CA ASP A 279 -5.38 -37.59 20.50
C ASP A 279 -5.91 -37.99 21.89
N GLY A 280 -5.81 -39.27 22.24
CA GLY A 280 -6.07 -39.78 23.58
C GLY A 280 -7.54 -39.96 23.92
N ASP A 281 -8.41 -40.13 22.93
CA ASP A 281 -9.86 -40.30 23.12
C ASP A 281 -10.28 -41.74 23.48
N GLY A 282 -9.36 -42.70 23.36
CA GLY A 282 -9.56 -44.12 23.66
C GLY A 282 -9.86 -45.01 22.45
N ILE A 283 -9.91 -44.46 21.24
CA ILE A 283 -9.96 -45.16 19.96
C ILE A 283 -8.51 -45.21 19.41
N LEU A 284 -8.14 -46.32 18.77
CA LEU A 284 -6.78 -46.47 18.25
C LEU A 284 -6.75 -45.87 16.84
N ASP A 285 -5.70 -45.13 16.46
CA ASP A 285 -5.56 -44.44 15.17
C ASP A 285 -6.01 -45.28 13.95
N GLN A 286 -5.72 -46.59 13.97
CA GLN A 286 -6.10 -47.53 12.89
C GLN A 286 -7.62 -47.79 12.74
N ASN A 287 -8.39 -47.45 13.78
CA ASN A 287 -9.84 -47.56 13.88
C ASN A 287 -10.48 -46.20 14.14
N ASP A 288 -9.67 -45.13 14.08
CA ASP A 288 -10.05 -43.76 14.33
C ASP A 288 -10.16 -43.03 12.98
N LEU A 289 -11.32 -42.44 12.69
CA LEU A 289 -11.50 -41.65 11.48
C LEU A 289 -10.86 -40.26 11.60
N CYS A 290 -10.59 -39.79 12.81
CA CYS A 290 -9.93 -38.52 13.09
C CYS A 290 -8.77 -38.71 14.09
N PRO A 291 -7.67 -39.41 13.72
CA PRO A 291 -6.60 -39.83 14.65
C PRO A 291 -5.85 -38.74 15.43
N PHE A 292 -6.12 -37.47 15.16
CA PHE A 292 -5.46 -36.32 15.77
C PHE A 292 -6.45 -35.39 16.47
N SER A 293 -7.72 -35.76 16.57
CA SER A 293 -8.78 -34.93 17.14
C SER A 293 -9.68 -35.78 18.02
N PRO A 294 -9.67 -35.57 19.34
CA PRO A 294 -10.28 -36.51 20.26
C PRO A 294 -11.80 -36.52 20.16
N GLU A 295 -12.39 -37.72 20.06
CA GLU A 295 -13.82 -37.99 20.07
C GLU A 295 -14.57 -37.29 21.21
N THR A 296 -15.74 -36.76 20.86
CA THR A 296 -16.62 -36.05 21.79
C THR A 296 -17.83 -36.92 22.13
N TYR A 297 -17.67 -37.77 23.15
CA TYR A 297 -18.70 -38.70 23.63
C TYR A 297 -20.05 -38.02 23.99
N ASN A 298 -20.96 -37.93 23.02
CA ASN A 298 -22.24 -37.23 23.10
C ASN A 298 -23.46 -38.10 22.70
N LYS A 299 -23.24 -39.39 22.39
CA LYS A 299 -24.21 -40.42 21.93
C LYS A 299 -24.63 -40.32 20.46
N PHE A 300 -24.02 -39.43 19.72
CA PHE A 300 -23.99 -39.43 18.26
C PHE A 300 -22.59 -39.90 17.88
N GLN A 301 -22.53 -40.86 16.95
CA GLN A 301 -21.35 -41.52 16.39
C GLN A 301 -20.06 -41.70 17.22
N ASP A 302 -20.17 -41.78 18.56
CA ASP A 302 -19.08 -42.04 19.54
C ASP A 302 -18.15 -43.26 19.30
N GLU A 303 -18.32 -44.01 18.21
CA GLU A 303 -17.52 -45.17 17.84
C GLU A 303 -16.59 -44.89 16.64
N ASP A 304 -16.66 -43.68 16.06
CA ASP A 304 -15.98 -43.34 14.82
C ASP A 304 -14.65 -42.57 15.03
N GLY A 305 -14.44 -42.00 16.21
CA GLY A 305 -13.17 -41.36 16.59
C GLY A 305 -13.12 -39.88 16.25
N CYS A 306 -14.22 -39.31 15.73
CA CYS A 306 -14.27 -37.93 15.32
C CYS A 306 -15.12 -37.09 16.29
N PRO A 307 -14.68 -35.88 16.68
CA PRO A 307 -15.46 -35.02 17.55
C PRO A 307 -16.80 -34.65 16.93
N ASP A 308 -17.85 -35.31 17.40
CA ASP A 308 -19.21 -34.97 17.03
C ASP A 308 -19.68 -33.75 17.83
N TYR A 309 -20.25 -32.76 17.13
CA TYR A 309 -20.92 -31.61 17.76
C TYR A 309 -22.43 -31.77 17.65
N VAL A 310 -23.07 -32.11 18.76
CA VAL A 310 -24.55 -32.05 18.88
C VAL A 310 -24.93 -30.83 19.71
N ALA A 311 -24.87 -29.66 19.08
CA ALA A 311 -25.53 -28.48 19.64
C ALA A 311 -27.03 -28.57 19.34
N ASP A 312 -27.83 -28.35 20.37
CA ASP A 312 -29.29 -28.12 20.41
C ASP A 312 -30.11 -28.29 19.11
N ASN A 313 -30.09 -29.50 18.56
CA ASN A 313 -31.11 -30.02 17.65
C ASN A 313 -31.25 -29.26 16.31
N LYS A 314 -30.19 -28.63 15.79
CA LYS A 314 -30.18 -28.10 14.41
C LYS A 314 -28.76 -27.84 13.89
N PHE A 315 -28.03 -28.85 13.41
CA PHE A 315 -26.80 -28.60 12.64
C PHE A 315 -26.64 -29.61 11.50
N ALA A 316 -27.01 -29.16 10.31
CA ALA A 316 -25.99 -29.10 9.27
C ALA A 316 -25.49 -27.65 9.24
N PHE A 317 -24.28 -27.42 8.72
CA PHE A 317 -23.76 -26.07 8.53
C PHE A 317 -24.80 -25.23 7.77
N ASP A 318 -24.98 -24.00 8.19
CA ASP A 318 -25.94 -22.99 7.71
C ASP A 318 -25.16 -21.68 7.86
N THR A 319 -24.21 -21.48 6.95
CA THR A 319 -23.09 -20.53 7.07
C THR A 319 -23.57 -19.08 7.03
N ASP A 320 -24.72 -18.82 6.40
CA ASP A 320 -25.38 -17.51 6.42
C ASP A 320 -26.57 -17.38 7.39
N GLY A 321 -27.01 -18.49 7.98
CA GLY A 321 -27.99 -18.52 9.06
C GLY A 321 -29.45 -18.32 8.62
N ASP A 322 -29.77 -18.56 7.35
CA ASP A 322 -31.12 -18.39 6.81
C ASP A 322 -32.09 -19.53 7.16
N GLY A 323 -31.58 -20.64 7.69
CA GLY A 323 -32.34 -21.78 8.15
C GLY A 323 -32.38 -22.97 7.20
N ILE A 324 -31.88 -22.83 5.96
CA ILE A 324 -31.47 -23.89 5.04
C ILE A 324 -30.06 -24.33 5.46
N ILE A 325 -29.52 -25.42 4.93
CA ILE A 325 -28.23 -25.97 5.39
C ILE A 325 -27.31 -26.04 4.18
N ASP A 326 -26.03 -25.68 4.31
CA ASP A 326 -25.03 -25.50 3.25
C ASP A 326 -25.01 -26.60 2.18
N ASN A 327 -25.31 -27.85 2.55
CA ASN A 327 -25.34 -28.97 1.61
C ASN A 327 -26.66 -29.11 0.81
N LEU A 328 -27.68 -28.36 1.20
CA LEU A 328 -28.96 -28.15 0.52
C LEU A 328 -29.13 -26.69 0.08
N ASP A 329 -28.16 -25.84 0.41
CA ASP A 329 -28.10 -24.42 0.10
C ASP A 329 -27.29 -24.20 -1.19
N SER A 330 -27.87 -23.50 -2.15
CA SER A 330 -27.23 -23.17 -3.42
C SER A 330 -26.37 -21.90 -3.30
N CYS A 331 -26.56 -21.10 -2.26
CA CYS A 331 -25.79 -19.91 -1.93
C CYS A 331 -25.37 -19.90 -0.44
N PRO A 332 -24.54 -20.86 0.03
CA PRO A 332 -24.27 -21.07 1.47
C PRO A 332 -23.72 -19.88 2.28
N ASN A 333 -23.29 -18.82 1.61
CA ASN A 333 -22.71 -17.62 2.23
C ASN A 333 -23.63 -16.38 2.10
N GLN A 334 -24.86 -16.53 1.61
CA GLN A 334 -25.80 -15.43 1.40
C GLN A 334 -27.21 -15.81 1.88
N PRO A 335 -27.73 -15.15 2.92
CA PRO A 335 -28.96 -15.62 3.54
C PRO A 335 -30.20 -15.39 2.67
N GLU A 336 -31.01 -16.44 2.48
CA GLU A 336 -32.31 -16.42 1.81
C GLU A 336 -33.25 -15.32 2.32
N VAL A 337 -34.03 -14.77 1.39
CA VAL A 337 -35.06 -13.76 1.66
C VAL A 337 -36.44 -14.36 1.42
N TYR A 338 -37.03 -14.93 2.49
CA TYR A 338 -38.37 -15.54 2.48
C TYR A 338 -39.47 -14.60 1.93
N ASN A 339 -39.74 -14.69 0.63
CA ASN A 339 -40.62 -13.79 -0.12
C ASN A 339 -41.72 -14.54 -0.93
N LYS A 340 -41.77 -15.89 -0.82
CA LYS A 340 -42.69 -16.83 -1.52
C LYS A 340 -42.34 -17.13 -2.98
N PHE A 341 -41.19 -16.67 -3.43
CA PHE A 341 -40.51 -17.11 -4.62
C PHE A 341 -39.32 -17.95 -4.16
N GLN A 342 -39.15 -19.11 -4.77
CA GLN A 342 -38.14 -20.17 -4.55
C GLN A 342 -37.44 -20.33 -3.18
N ASP A 343 -38.08 -19.95 -2.04
CA ASP A 343 -37.64 -19.98 -0.62
C ASP A 343 -37.07 -21.33 -0.05
N SER A 344 -36.43 -22.14 -0.86
CA SER A 344 -36.02 -23.51 -0.57
C SER A 344 -34.72 -23.90 -1.25
N ASP A 345 -34.13 -23.01 -2.06
CA ASP A 345 -32.83 -23.21 -2.68
C ASP A 345 -31.69 -22.49 -1.93
N GLY A 346 -31.99 -21.63 -0.95
CA GLY A 346 -31.00 -21.02 -0.04
C GLY A 346 -30.33 -19.78 -0.62
N CYS A 347 -30.76 -19.33 -1.80
CA CYS A 347 -30.25 -18.12 -2.41
C CYS A 347 -31.18 -16.95 -2.10
N PRO A 348 -30.66 -15.73 -1.85
CA PRO A 348 -31.51 -14.56 -1.73
C PRO A 348 -32.22 -14.31 -3.05
N ASP A 349 -33.46 -14.79 -3.12
CA ASP A 349 -34.33 -14.50 -4.24
C ASP A 349 -34.64 -13.01 -4.20
N SER A 350 -33.97 -12.26 -5.06
CA SER A 350 -34.35 -10.89 -5.28
C SER A 350 -35.65 -10.92 -6.08
N PHE A 351 -36.77 -10.60 -5.42
CA PHE A 351 -37.78 -9.82 -6.12
C PHE A 351 -37.24 -8.39 -6.26
N ASP A 352 -36.06 -8.25 -6.88
CA ASP A 352 -35.54 -6.96 -7.29
C ASP A 352 -35.98 -6.73 -8.74
N PRO A 353 -36.98 -5.88 -8.98
CA PRO A 353 -37.33 -5.43 -10.33
C PRO A 353 -36.24 -4.51 -10.90
N LYS A 354 -34.97 -4.80 -10.64
CA LYS A 354 -33.76 -4.13 -11.11
C LYS A 354 -32.60 -5.09 -11.41
N LEU A 355 -32.79 -6.40 -11.22
CA LEU A 355 -31.81 -7.39 -11.64
C LEU A 355 -31.82 -7.46 -13.17
N ASP A 356 -30.62 -7.38 -13.74
CA ASP A 356 -30.30 -7.39 -15.17
C ASP A 356 -29.01 -8.22 -15.28
N SER A 357 -29.19 -9.53 -15.40
CA SER A 357 -28.17 -10.56 -15.18
C SER A 357 -27.14 -10.66 -16.33
N ASP A 358 -27.49 -10.20 -17.52
CA ASP A 358 -26.59 -10.08 -18.67
C ASP A 358 -26.19 -8.63 -19.01
N MET A 359 -26.69 -7.67 -18.23
CA MET A 359 -26.32 -6.25 -18.24
C MET A 359 -26.60 -5.55 -19.57
N ASP A 360 -27.67 -5.94 -20.28
CA ASP A 360 -28.08 -5.35 -21.55
C ASP A 360 -29.01 -4.13 -21.40
N GLY A 361 -29.41 -3.81 -20.17
CA GLY A 361 -30.30 -2.71 -19.80
C GLY A 361 -31.78 -3.08 -19.73
N ILE A 362 -32.14 -4.33 -20.03
CA ILE A 362 -33.48 -4.92 -19.83
C ILE A 362 -33.41 -5.75 -18.55
N LEU A 363 -34.38 -5.51 -17.67
CA LEU A 363 -34.40 -6.21 -16.38
C LEU A 363 -34.89 -7.64 -16.60
N ASP A 364 -34.32 -8.62 -15.91
CA ASP A 364 -34.63 -10.06 -16.02
C ASP A 364 -36.14 -10.38 -15.98
N VAL A 365 -36.92 -9.59 -15.23
CA VAL A 365 -38.38 -9.74 -15.11
C VAL A 365 -39.15 -9.33 -16.39
N TYR A 366 -38.51 -8.55 -17.25
CA TYR A 366 -38.96 -8.07 -18.55
C TYR A 366 -38.14 -8.66 -19.71
N ASP A 367 -37.17 -9.52 -19.40
CA ASP A 367 -36.27 -10.17 -20.33
C ASP A 367 -36.73 -11.61 -20.62
N ASP A 368 -36.94 -11.96 -21.89
CA ASP A 368 -37.30 -13.31 -22.33
C ASP A 368 -36.05 -14.24 -22.40
N CYS A 369 -34.84 -13.68 -22.36
CA CYS A 369 -33.55 -14.37 -22.34
C CYS A 369 -32.58 -13.81 -21.26
N PRO A 370 -32.88 -13.91 -19.96
CA PRO A 370 -32.19 -13.18 -18.86
C PRO A 370 -30.70 -13.49 -18.59
N ASN A 371 -30.03 -14.27 -19.44
CA ASN A 371 -28.61 -14.58 -19.30
C ASN A 371 -27.87 -14.42 -20.65
N GLN A 372 -28.50 -13.78 -21.62
CA GLN A 372 -27.96 -13.56 -22.96
C GLN A 372 -28.24 -12.11 -23.38
N PRO A 373 -27.22 -11.26 -23.46
CA PRO A 373 -27.45 -9.85 -23.68
C PRO A 373 -28.07 -9.58 -25.04
N GLU A 374 -29.12 -8.75 -25.06
CA GLU A 374 -29.82 -8.26 -26.24
C GLU A 374 -28.85 -7.61 -27.23
N THR A 375 -29.13 -7.82 -28.51
CA THR A 375 -28.38 -7.23 -29.60
C THR A 375 -29.19 -6.09 -30.21
N TYR A 376 -29.06 -4.87 -29.69
CA TYR A 376 -29.77 -3.67 -30.19
C TYR A 376 -29.54 -3.42 -31.70
N ASN A 377 -30.42 -3.97 -32.53
CA ASN A 377 -30.29 -3.97 -33.99
C ASN A 377 -31.57 -3.50 -34.70
N LYS A 378 -32.50 -2.89 -33.95
CA LYS A 378 -33.81 -2.39 -34.38
C LYS A 378 -34.80 -3.49 -34.72
N PHE A 379 -34.54 -4.72 -34.31
CA PHE A 379 -35.41 -5.86 -34.55
C PHE A 379 -35.67 -6.56 -33.23
N GLN A 380 -36.86 -6.30 -32.70
CA GLN A 380 -37.38 -6.88 -31.45
C GLN A 380 -36.56 -6.61 -30.19
N ASP A 381 -35.75 -5.53 -30.18
CA ASP A 381 -34.98 -5.01 -29.02
C ASP A 381 -35.77 -4.69 -27.71
N TRP A 382 -36.99 -5.18 -27.53
CA TRP A 382 -37.81 -5.02 -26.33
C TRP A 382 -38.05 -6.33 -25.59
N ASP A 383 -37.61 -7.47 -26.14
CA ASP A 383 -37.79 -8.78 -25.52
C ASP A 383 -36.54 -9.32 -24.82
N GLY A 384 -35.37 -8.66 -24.92
CA GLY A 384 -34.17 -9.05 -24.15
C GLY A 384 -33.41 -10.23 -24.73
N CYS A 385 -33.84 -10.72 -25.89
CA CYS A 385 -33.24 -11.87 -26.53
C CYS A 385 -32.36 -11.43 -27.71
N PRO A 386 -31.10 -11.92 -27.81
CA PRO A 386 -30.23 -11.58 -28.94
C PRO A 386 -30.84 -12.06 -30.26
N ASP A 387 -31.47 -11.12 -30.93
CA ASP A 387 -32.19 -11.37 -32.15
C ASP A 387 -31.30 -11.02 -33.35
N THR A 388 -31.44 -11.75 -34.44
CA THR A 388 -30.67 -11.47 -35.67
C THR A 388 -31.63 -11.07 -36.79
N ALA A 389 -31.74 -9.76 -37.05
CA ALA A 389 -32.26 -9.31 -38.33
C ALA A 389 -31.21 -9.63 -39.40
N ASP A 390 -31.55 -10.58 -40.29
CA ASP A 390 -30.83 -10.88 -41.53
C ASP A 390 -30.85 -9.65 -42.45
N SER A 391 -30.07 -8.65 -42.05
CA SER A 391 -29.65 -7.56 -42.89
C SER A 391 -28.60 -8.14 -43.81
N THR A 392 -29.08 -8.58 -44.97
CA THR A 392 -28.25 -8.89 -46.12
C THR A 392 -27.52 -7.61 -46.56
N ILE A 393 -26.45 -7.28 -45.86
CA ILE A 393 -25.45 -6.30 -46.24
C ILE A 393 -24.20 -7.08 -46.60
N LEU A 394 -23.78 -6.90 -47.85
CA LEU A 394 -22.65 -7.56 -48.46
C LEU A 394 -21.39 -7.27 -47.63
N GLN A 395 -20.88 -8.28 -46.95
CA GLN A 395 -19.60 -8.21 -46.26
C GLN A 395 -18.50 -8.18 -47.33
N TYR A 396 -18.07 -6.98 -47.71
CA TYR A 396 -16.74 -6.80 -48.25
C TYR A 396 -15.81 -6.73 -47.05
N GLN A 397 -15.19 -7.84 -46.71
CA GLN A 397 -14.20 -7.89 -45.64
C GLN A 397 -12.89 -7.34 -46.22
N PHE A 398 -12.44 -6.21 -45.68
CA PHE A 398 -11.16 -5.63 -46.05
C PHE A 398 -10.02 -6.52 -45.51
N PRO A 399 -8.86 -6.56 -46.18
CA PRO A 399 -7.72 -7.34 -45.71
C PRO A 399 -7.26 -6.85 -44.32
N ASP A 400 -6.93 -7.82 -43.49
CA ASP A 400 -6.36 -7.72 -42.14
C ASP A 400 -5.31 -8.84 -42.13
N THR A 401 -4.05 -8.44 -42.26
CA THR A 401 -2.94 -9.30 -42.70
C THR A 401 -2.35 -10.11 -41.55
N ASP A 402 -2.32 -9.57 -40.34
CA ASP A 402 -1.87 -10.25 -39.11
C ASP A 402 -3.03 -10.76 -38.24
N GLY A 403 -4.26 -10.32 -38.50
CA GLY A 403 -5.48 -10.89 -37.95
C GLY A 403 -5.80 -10.42 -36.54
N ASP A 404 -5.33 -9.24 -36.15
CA ASP A 404 -5.61 -8.63 -34.86
C ASP A 404 -7.01 -7.96 -34.79
N GLY A 405 -7.67 -7.74 -35.93
CA GLY A 405 -9.00 -7.14 -36.01
C GLY A 405 -9.00 -5.66 -36.42
N ILE A 406 -7.84 -5.07 -36.70
CA ILE A 406 -7.68 -3.75 -37.31
C ILE A 406 -7.40 -3.94 -38.81
N GLU A 407 -8.17 -3.29 -39.67
CA GLU A 407 -7.98 -3.45 -41.12
C GLU A 407 -6.63 -2.85 -41.57
N ASP A 408 -5.93 -3.46 -42.55
CA ASP A 408 -4.61 -3.04 -43.10
C ASP A 408 -4.47 -1.53 -43.43
N ARG A 409 -5.60 -0.82 -43.61
CA ARG A 409 -5.65 0.62 -43.90
C ARG A 409 -5.50 1.49 -42.65
N TRP A 410 -5.94 0.98 -41.51
CA TRP A 410 -5.90 1.64 -40.20
C TRP A 410 -4.86 1.05 -39.27
N ASP A 411 -4.34 -0.11 -39.66
CA ASP A 411 -3.20 -0.75 -39.04
C ASP A 411 -1.88 -0.11 -39.53
N SER A 412 -1.12 0.40 -38.57
CA SER A 412 0.19 1.04 -38.74
C SER A 412 1.32 0.01 -38.83
N CYS A 413 1.08 -1.22 -38.36
CA CYS A 413 2.05 -2.30 -38.33
C CYS A 413 1.79 -3.49 -39.26
N ILE A 414 0.62 -3.72 -39.88
CA ILE A 414 0.26 -4.64 -41.00
C ILE A 414 0.68 -6.13 -40.89
N ASP A 415 1.88 -6.45 -40.42
CA ASP A 415 2.46 -7.78 -40.31
C ASP A 415 2.64 -8.20 -38.82
N GLU A 416 2.30 -7.36 -37.86
CA GLU A 416 2.53 -7.56 -36.42
C GLU A 416 1.25 -7.27 -35.62
N PRO A 417 0.61 -8.30 -35.03
CA PRO A 417 -0.71 -8.15 -34.44
C PRO A 417 -0.68 -7.31 -33.16
N GLU A 418 -1.64 -6.40 -33.05
CA GLU A 418 -1.96 -5.61 -31.86
C GLU A 418 -2.17 -6.49 -30.61
N ASN A 419 -1.76 -5.96 -29.46
CA ASN A 419 -1.86 -6.64 -28.17
C ASN A 419 -2.84 -5.94 -27.20
N PHE A 420 -4.02 -5.55 -27.67
CA PHE A 420 -5.16 -4.98 -26.91
C PHE A 420 -4.95 -4.87 -25.39
N ASN A 421 -4.28 -3.81 -24.95
CA ASN A 421 -3.86 -3.61 -23.55
C ASN A 421 -4.37 -2.28 -22.95
N ASP A 422 -5.42 -1.71 -23.56
CA ASP A 422 -6.05 -0.42 -23.25
C ASP A 422 -5.15 0.80 -23.51
N TYR A 423 -4.08 0.63 -24.28
CA TYR A 423 -3.16 1.70 -24.65
C TYR A 423 -2.93 1.68 -26.15
N LEU A 424 -3.33 2.75 -26.84
CA LEU A 424 -3.17 2.94 -28.29
C LEU A 424 -3.66 1.81 -29.22
N ASP A 425 -4.47 0.87 -28.71
CA ASP A 425 -5.16 -0.26 -29.41
C ASP A 425 -5.98 0.05 -30.69
N TRP A 426 -5.94 1.27 -31.21
CA TRP A 426 -6.60 1.70 -32.44
C TRP A 426 -5.62 1.92 -33.59
N ASP A 427 -4.31 1.78 -33.37
CA ASP A 427 -3.27 2.02 -34.37
C ASP A 427 -2.65 0.76 -35.00
N GLY A 428 -2.95 -0.44 -34.47
CA GLY A 428 -2.57 -1.74 -35.06
C GLY A 428 -1.16 -2.20 -34.75
N CYS A 429 -0.47 -1.56 -33.80
CA CYS A 429 0.89 -1.90 -33.44
C CYS A 429 0.97 -2.38 -31.98
N PRO A 430 1.59 -3.54 -31.69
CA PRO A 430 1.69 -4.06 -30.33
C PRO A 430 2.37 -3.07 -29.39
N ASP A 431 1.58 -2.52 -28.48
CA ASP A 431 2.01 -1.54 -27.50
C ASP A 431 2.59 -2.20 -26.24
N ILE A 432 3.48 -1.48 -25.55
CA ILE A 432 3.96 -1.86 -24.22
C ILE A 432 3.69 -0.65 -23.33
N LYS A 433 2.84 -0.80 -22.30
CA LYS A 433 2.75 0.20 -21.23
C LYS A 433 4.16 0.39 -20.65
N GLY A 434 4.74 1.56 -20.87
CA GLY A 434 6.05 1.90 -20.30
C GLY A 434 6.97 2.79 -21.14
N THR A 435 6.72 3.08 -22.44
CA THR A 435 7.57 4.08 -23.12
C THR A 435 6.83 4.93 -24.15
N THR A 436 6.22 6.04 -23.72
CA THR A 436 6.01 7.16 -24.65
C THR A 436 7.29 7.90 -24.90
N ALA A 437 7.55 8.17 -26.17
CA ALA A 437 8.66 8.97 -26.65
C ALA A 437 8.77 10.33 -25.93
N GLY A 438 9.84 10.50 -25.14
CA GLY A 438 10.30 11.79 -24.65
C GLY A 438 10.33 11.90 -23.12
N ASP A 439 11.51 11.59 -22.57
CA ASP A 439 12.01 11.89 -21.22
C ASP A 439 11.43 11.07 -20.06
N MET A 440 12.27 10.14 -19.57
CA MET A 440 12.00 9.24 -18.45
C MET A 440 12.70 7.88 -18.65
N LEU A 441 13.90 7.62 -18.11
CA LEU A 441 14.33 6.21 -17.98
C LEU A 441 13.48 5.63 -16.85
N ASP A 442 12.89 4.45 -17.08
CA ASP A 442 12.09 3.65 -16.15
C ASP A 442 12.57 2.21 -16.41
N ALA A 443 13.48 1.74 -15.56
CA ALA A 443 14.29 0.57 -15.81
C ALA A 443 13.64 -0.76 -15.39
N ASP A 444 12.57 -0.73 -14.60
CA ASP A 444 11.79 -1.90 -14.21
C ASP A 444 10.33 -1.89 -14.68
N TYR A 445 9.89 -0.80 -15.30
CA TYR A 445 8.61 -0.64 -15.98
C TYR A 445 7.39 -0.65 -15.06
N ASP A 446 7.53 -0.13 -13.85
CA ASP A 446 6.39 0.02 -12.92
C ASP A 446 5.57 1.29 -13.15
N GLY A 447 6.05 2.20 -14.00
CA GLY A 447 5.38 3.45 -14.36
C GLY A 447 5.85 4.68 -13.57
N ILE A 448 6.84 4.52 -12.70
CA ILE A 448 7.58 5.60 -12.03
C ILE A 448 8.94 5.74 -12.73
N ALA A 449 9.39 6.98 -12.95
CA ALA A 449 10.66 7.21 -13.64
C ALA A 449 11.83 7.02 -12.67
N ASP A 450 12.97 6.44 -13.11
CA ASP A 450 14.19 6.13 -12.31
C ASP A 450 14.64 7.23 -11.32
N HIS A 451 14.39 8.50 -11.62
CA HIS A 451 14.75 9.65 -10.78
C HIS A 451 13.72 10.03 -9.69
N LEU A 452 12.53 9.44 -9.75
CA LEU A 452 11.39 9.56 -8.83
C LEU A 452 11.05 8.22 -8.19
N ASP A 453 11.77 7.17 -8.59
CA ASP A 453 11.63 5.78 -8.13
C ASP A 453 12.73 5.49 -7.11
N GLU A 454 12.36 5.09 -5.90
CA GLU A 454 13.28 4.70 -4.83
C GLU A 454 13.95 3.34 -5.11
N CYS A 455 13.35 2.51 -5.96
CA CYS A 455 13.85 1.21 -6.41
C CYS A 455 13.92 1.08 -7.94
N PRO A 456 14.78 1.83 -8.66
CA PRO A 456 14.81 1.93 -10.14
C PRO A 456 15.06 0.65 -10.96
N THR A 457 15.15 -0.51 -10.33
CA THR A 457 15.44 -1.79 -11.00
C THR A 457 14.52 -2.92 -10.51
N ILE A 458 13.60 -2.62 -9.59
CA ILE A 458 12.67 -3.58 -9.00
C ILE A 458 11.28 -2.96 -8.98
N ALA A 459 10.43 -3.41 -9.90
CA ALA A 459 9.11 -2.85 -10.10
C ALA A 459 8.21 -2.92 -8.85
N GLU A 460 7.52 -1.81 -8.57
CA GLU A 460 6.48 -1.68 -7.56
C GLU A 460 5.38 -2.74 -7.66
N ARG A 461 4.82 -3.14 -6.51
CA ARG A 461 3.62 -3.97 -6.41
C ARG A 461 2.48 -3.20 -5.76
N TYR A 462 1.70 -2.51 -6.60
CA TYR A 462 0.45 -1.85 -6.24
C TYR A 462 -0.46 -2.67 -5.31
N ASN A 463 -0.42 -2.37 -4.02
CA ASN A 463 -1.17 -3.06 -2.96
C ASN A 463 -1.86 -2.11 -1.95
N LYS A 464 -1.83 -0.79 -2.19
CA LYS A 464 -2.42 0.29 -1.35
C LYS A 464 -1.63 0.65 -0.10
N PHE A 465 -0.45 0.08 0.05
CA PHE A 465 0.57 0.55 0.98
C PHE A 465 1.66 1.19 0.11
N GLN A 466 2.19 2.35 0.50
CA GLN A 466 3.30 3.09 -0.14
C GLN A 466 3.48 3.03 -1.68
N ASP A 467 2.43 2.82 -2.47
CA ASP A 467 2.44 2.64 -3.94
C ASP A 467 3.03 3.82 -4.77
N GLU A 468 3.54 4.85 -4.11
CA GLU A 468 4.02 6.10 -4.69
C GLU A 468 5.55 6.21 -4.67
N ASP A 469 6.27 5.30 -4.00
CA ASP A 469 7.72 5.32 -3.82
C ASP A 469 8.50 4.48 -4.87
N GLY A 470 7.85 3.59 -5.62
CA GLY A 470 8.47 2.74 -6.65
C GLY A 470 9.15 1.47 -6.10
N CYS A 471 9.07 1.23 -4.79
CA CYS A 471 9.71 0.09 -4.15
C CYS A 471 8.71 -0.97 -3.72
N PRO A 472 8.70 -2.19 -4.31
CA PRO A 472 7.68 -3.18 -4.00
C PRO A 472 7.63 -3.43 -2.51
N ASP A 473 6.47 -3.15 -1.92
CA ASP A 473 6.30 -3.36 -0.50
C ASP A 473 6.52 -4.82 -0.16
N SER A 474 7.70 -5.10 0.38
CA SER A 474 7.81 -6.20 1.30
C SER A 474 7.08 -5.73 2.55
N VAL A 475 5.84 -6.20 2.73
CA VAL A 475 5.43 -6.61 4.07
C VAL A 475 6.55 -7.52 4.55
N ASP A 476 7.41 -6.95 5.36
CA ASP A 476 8.34 -7.69 6.17
C ASP A 476 7.42 -8.61 6.97
N PHE A 477 7.27 -9.85 6.50
CA PHE A 477 6.78 -10.94 7.33
C PHE A 477 7.86 -11.10 8.38
N GLN A 478 7.88 -10.19 9.34
CA GLN A 478 8.44 -10.46 10.63
C GLN A 478 7.75 -11.75 11.04
N THR A 479 8.55 -12.80 11.12
CA THR A 479 8.15 -14.14 11.54
C THR A 479 7.85 -14.14 13.02
N VAL A 480 7.11 -13.14 13.50
CA VAL A 480 6.64 -13.11 14.87
C VAL A 480 5.60 -14.21 14.97
N ALA A 481 5.88 -15.17 15.84
CA ALA A 481 4.95 -16.23 16.10
C ALA A 481 3.65 -15.61 16.63
N ASP A 482 2.53 -16.18 16.21
CA ASP A 482 1.21 -15.98 16.79
C ASP A 482 0.84 -17.36 17.34
N ALA A 483 1.22 -17.60 18.59
CA ALA A 483 1.28 -18.94 19.16
C ALA A 483 -0.11 -19.50 19.54
N ASP A 484 -1.15 -18.68 19.56
CA ASP A 484 -2.54 -19.10 19.73
C ASP A 484 -3.47 -18.83 18.53
N PHE A 485 -2.91 -18.25 17.46
CA PHE A 485 -3.52 -18.01 16.17
C PHE A 485 -4.76 -17.12 16.25
N ASP A 486 -4.75 -16.11 17.12
CA ASP A 486 -5.84 -15.13 17.22
C ASP A 486 -5.71 -13.95 16.25
N GLY A 487 -4.55 -13.76 15.62
CA GLY A 487 -4.27 -12.67 14.68
C GLY A 487 -3.53 -11.49 15.30
N ILE A 488 -3.17 -11.55 16.58
CA ILE A 488 -2.28 -10.64 17.28
C ILE A 488 -0.95 -11.39 17.48
N TYR A 489 0.17 -10.75 17.13
CA TYR A 489 1.48 -11.39 17.24
C TYR A 489 1.94 -11.49 18.70
N ASP A 490 2.70 -12.53 19.06
CA ASP A 490 3.15 -12.83 20.43
C ASP A 490 3.85 -11.65 21.15
N ASP A 491 4.39 -10.69 20.41
CA ASP A 491 5.06 -9.48 20.92
C ASP A 491 4.08 -8.34 21.23
N LEU A 492 2.92 -8.31 20.57
CA LEU A 492 1.82 -7.39 20.78
C LEU A 492 0.69 -7.99 21.65
N ASP A 493 0.67 -9.32 21.76
CA ASP A 493 -0.30 -10.11 22.51
C ASP A 493 0.07 -10.18 24.01
N GLN A 494 -0.81 -9.71 24.90
CA GLN A 494 -0.61 -9.79 26.34
C GLN A 494 -0.84 -11.21 26.89
N CYS A 495 -1.48 -12.08 26.12
CA CYS A 495 -1.71 -13.48 26.38
C CYS A 495 -1.32 -14.39 25.20
N PRO A 496 -0.01 -14.48 24.82
CA PRO A 496 0.50 -15.16 23.60
C PRO A 496 0.14 -16.65 23.41
N PHE A 497 -0.52 -17.28 24.37
CA PHE A 497 -0.86 -18.70 24.34
C PHE A 497 -2.35 -18.95 24.58
N ALA A 498 -3.16 -17.90 24.63
CA ALA A 498 -4.57 -17.97 24.94
C ALA A 498 -5.37 -17.05 24.02
N LYS A 499 -5.83 -17.63 22.91
CA LYS A 499 -6.56 -16.95 21.84
C LYS A 499 -7.57 -15.90 22.33
N GLU A 500 -7.44 -14.67 21.86
CA GLU A 500 -8.39 -13.57 22.05
C GLU A 500 -9.83 -13.98 21.74
N THR A 501 -10.76 -13.40 22.51
CA THR A 501 -12.19 -13.55 22.35
C THR A 501 -12.82 -12.25 21.87
N TYR A 502 -12.75 -11.96 20.57
CA TYR A 502 -13.37 -10.79 19.91
C TYR A 502 -14.83 -10.54 20.34
N ASN A 503 -15.03 -9.65 21.32
CA ASN A 503 -16.33 -9.39 21.95
C ASN A 503 -16.61 -7.90 22.19
N LYS A 504 -15.81 -7.01 21.56
CA LYS A 504 -15.81 -5.54 21.66
C LYS A 504 -15.33 -5.01 23.01
N PHE A 505 -14.63 -5.82 23.79
CA PHE A 505 -14.04 -5.42 25.05
C PHE A 505 -12.59 -5.84 25.05
N GLN A 506 -11.71 -4.85 24.92
CA GLN A 506 -10.26 -4.98 24.85
C GLN A 506 -9.73 -5.95 23.78
N ASP A 507 -10.48 -6.15 22.69
CA ASP A 507 -10.10 -6.97 21.51
C ASP A 507 -8.74 -6.65 20.83
N GLU A 508 -8.00 -5.65 21.32
CA GLU A 508 -6.66 -5.26 20.83
C GLU A 508 -5.53 -5.76 21.75
N ASP A 509 -5.83 -6.35 22.91
CA ASP A 509 -4.83 -6.76 23.89
C ASP A 509 -4.37 -8.23 23.80
N GLY A 510 -5.02 -9.04 22.95
CA GLY A 510 -4.67 -10.46 22.72
C GLY A 510 -5.08 -11.39 23.85
N CYS A 511 -5.70 -10.87 24.91
CA CYS A 511 -6.13 -11.65 26.05
C CYS A 511 -7.58 -12.09 25.95
N PRO A 512 -7.90 -13.38 26.19
CA PRO A 512 -9.27 -13.86 26.12
C PRO A 512 -10.09 -13.20 27.22
N ASP A 513 -10.81 -12.18 26.81
CA ASP A 513 -11.64 -11.42 27.69
C ASP A 513 -12.98 -12.10 27.83
N TYR A 514 -13.32 -12.41 29.07
CA TYR A 514 -14.63 -12.96 29.37
C TYR A 514 -15.59 -11.81 29.64
N VAL A 515 -16.28 -11.35 28.59
CA VAL A 515 -17.63 -10.82 28.77
C VAL A 515 -18.54 -12.02 29.01
N ALA A 516 -18.37 -12.61 30.20
CA ALA A 516 -19.17 -13.73 30.69
C ALA A 516 -20.63 -13.31 30.62
N ASP A 517 -21.33 -13.86 29.61
CA ASP A 517 -22.76 -14.09 29.56
C ASP A 517 -23.51 -13.51 30.76
N ASN A 518 -23.69 -12.19 30.70
CA ASN A 518 -24.74 -11.43 31.33
C ASN A 518 -25.08 -11.85 32.79
N LYS A 519 -24.09 -11.97 33.70
CA LYS A 519 -24.44 -12.36 35.08
C LYS A 519 -23.56 -12.01 36.29
N PHE A 520 -22.61 -11.06 36.21
CA PHE A 520 -22.04 -10.52 37.46
C PHE A 520 -21.86 -9.00 37.54
N ALA A 521 -22.17 -8.24 36.48
CA ALA A 521 -22.46 -6.83 36.61
C ALA A 521 -23.97 -6.64 36.77
N PHE A 522 -24.39 -5.86 37.76
CA PHE A 522 -25.80 -5.49 37.87
C PHE A 522 -26.06 -4.49 36.74
N ASP A 523 -26.97 -4.82 35.82
CA ASP A 523 -27.58 -3.92 34.84
C ASP A 523 -29.07 -3.95 35.18
N THR A 524 -29.50 -2.95 35.95
CA THR A 524 -30.79 -2.95 36.65
C THR A 524 -31.96 -2.64 35.71
N ASP A 525 -31.74 -1.97 34.59
CA ASP A 525 -32.78 -1.64 33.60
C ASP A 525 -32.62 -2.32 32.23
N GLY A 526 -31.49 -3.00 31.99
CA GLY A 526 -31.29 -3.92 30.88
C GLY A 526 -30.99 -3.24 29.56
N ASP A 527 -30.39 -2.05 29.58
CA ASP A 527 -30.04 -1.28 28.39
C ASP A 527 -28.66 -1.65 27.81
N GLY A 528 -27.89 -2.51 28.48
CA GLY A 528 -26.56 -2.93 28.06
C GLY A 528 -25.41 -2.17 28.70
N ILE A 529 -25.68 -1.18 29.56
CA ILE A 529 -24.69 -0.45 30.36
C ILE A 529 -24.79 -0.92 31.81
N ILE A 530 -23.66 -1.24 32.42
CA ILE A 530 -23.63 -1.79 33.78
C ILE A 530 -23.84 -0.70 34.84
N ASP A 531 -24.57 -0.96 35.93
CA ASP A 531 -25.00 0.01 36.98
C ASP A 531 -23.87 0.91 37.55
N ASN A 532 -22.61 0.49 37.47
CA ASN A 532 -21.44 1.26 37.93
C ASN A 532 -20.89 2.22 36.88
N LEU A 533 -21.21 2.01 35.61
CA LEU A 533 -20.92 2.90 34.47
C LEU A 533 -22.18 3.65 34.00
N ASP A 534 -23.36 3.19 34.39
CA ASP A 534 -24.64 3.82 34.10
C ASP A 534 -24.93 4.98 35.09
N SER A 535 -25.15 6.18 34.55
CA SER A 535 -25.52 7.38 35.30
C SER A 535 -27.00 7.40 35.72
N CYS A 536 -27.82 6.59 35.06
CA CYS A 536 -29.22 6.35 35.34
C CYS A 536 -29.59 4.85 35.51
N PRO A 537 -29.07 4.11 36.52
CA PRO A 537 -29.23 2.64 36.74
C PRO A 537 -30.63 2.07 36.94
N ASN A 538 -31.69 2.80 36.63
CA ASN A 538 -33.08 2.33 36.73
C ASN A 538 -33.95 2.84 35.57
N GLN A 539 -33.34 3.46 34.56
CA GLN A 539 -33.98 3.99 33.39
C GLN A 539 -33.15 3.60 32.16
N PRO A 540 -33.68 2.72 31.30
CA PRO A 540 -32.91 2.22 30.18
C PRO A 540 -32.61 3.35 29.18
N GLU A 541 -31.37 3.38 28.72
CA GLU A 541 -30.85 4.23 27.65
C GLU A 541 -31.73 4.17 26.40
N THR A 542 -31.83 5.31 25.73
CA THR A 542 -32.45 5.45 24.42
C THR A 542 -31.36 5.74 23.39
N TYR A 543 -30.77 4.69 22.81
CA TYR A 543 -29.80 4.79 21.71
C TYR A 543 -30.34 5.63 20.55
N ASN A 544 -29.93 6.90 20.49
CA ASN A 544 -30.42 7.89 19.54
C ASN A 544 -29.31 8.76 18.92
N GLY A 545 -28.04 8.44 19.18
CA GLY A 545 -26.87 9.14 18.65
C GLY A 545 -26.42 10.31 19.53
N PHE A 546 -26.99 10.48 20.72
CA PHE A 546 -26.65 11.55 21.65
C PHE A 546 -26.41 10.93 23.02
N GLN A 547 -25.21 11.12 23.55
CA GLN A 547 -24.76 10.66 24.87
C GLN A 547 -25.08 9.18 25.21
N ASP A 548 -25.24 8.32 24.17
CA ASP A 548 -25.58 6.89 24.25
C ASP A 548 -24.63 6.00 25.11
N LYS A 549 -23.59 6.56 25.73
CA LYS A 549 -22.65 5.86 26.62
C LYS A 549 -22.88 6.17 28.10
N ASP A 550 -23.78 7.11 28.45
CA ASP A 550 -23.95 7.56 29.84
C ASP A 550 -25.05 6.81 30.61
N GLY A 551 -25.89 6.03 29.92
CA GLY A 551 -26.96 5.18 30.48
C GLY A 551 -28.23 5.95 30.83
N CYS A 552 -28.33 7.23 30.52
CA CYS A 552 -29.49 8.04 30.79
C CYS A 552 -30.37 8.25 29.54
N PRO A 553 -31.70 7.96 29.60
CA PRO A 553 -32.58 8.10 28.45
C PRO A 553 -32.62 9.54 27.95
N ASP A 554 -31.93 9.75 26.83
CA ASP A 554 -31.89 11.03 26.19
C ASP A 554 -33.15 11.33 25.41
N ARG A 555 -33.54 12.59 25.45
CA ARG A 555 -34.65 13.10 24.66
C ARG A 555 -34.10 14.13 23.70
N LEU A 556 -34.14 13.79 22.41
CA LEU A 556 -34.06 14.75 21.31
C LEU A 556 -35.13 15.84 21.51
N ASN A 557 -34.77 16.94 22.16
CA ASN A 557 -35.48 18.22 22.01
C ASN A 557 -34.81 18.98 20.86
N SER A 558 -34.96 18.42 19.66
CA SER A 558 -34.24 18.74 18.44
C SER A 558 -34.89 19.84 17.59
N SER A 559 -35.06 21.06 18.11
CA SER A 559 -35.37 22.20 17.21
C SER A 559 -35.08 23.59 17.78
N LEU A 560 -34.52 23.72 18.99
CA LEU A 560 -34.20 25.05 19.50
C LEU A 560 -32.80 25.41 18.99
N ASP A 561 -32.78 26.26 17.98
CA ASP A 561 -31.61 26.93 17.40
C ASP A 561 -31.86 28.42 17.67
N SER A 562 -31.22 28.93 18.73
CA SER A 562 -31.55 30.22 19.35
C SER A 562 -31.03 31.42 18.57
N ASP A 563 -29.94 31.26 17.83
CA ASP A 563 -29.26 32.24 16.99
C ASP A 563 -29.46 32.00 15.48
N MET A 564 -30.09 30.89 15.11
CA MET A 564 -30.59 30.56 13.77
C MET A 564 -29.48 30.37 12.73
N ASP A 565 -28.37 29.74 13.13
CA ASP A 565 -27.25 29.43 12.23
C ASP A 565 -27.33 28.03 11.60
N GLY A 566 -28.31 27.21 12.00
CA GLY A 566 -28.54 25.87 11.48
C GLY A 566 -28.03 24.74 12.38
N ILE A 567 -27.33 25.07 13.47
CA ILE A 567 -26.89 24.13 14.49
C ILE A 567 -27.87 24.23 15.67
N ALA A 568 -28.32 23.10 16.21
CA ALA A 568 -29.25 23.14 17.33
C ALA A 568 -28.48 23.46 18.62
N ASN A 569 -29.06 24.23 19.55
CA ASN A 569 -28.46 24.63 20.84
C ASN A 569 -27.81 23.50 21.67
N ILE A 570 -28.12 22.23 21.39
CA ILE A 570 -27.57 21.05 22.08
C ILE A 570 -26.25 20.54 21.46
N PHE A 571 -25.97 20.98 20.23
CA PHE A 571 -24.78 20.69 19.42
C PHE A 571 -23.99 21.97 19.10
N ASP A 572 -24.36 23.06 19.76
CA ASP A 572 -23.82 24.40 19.56
C ASP A 572 -23.18 24.84 20.87
N ASP A 573 -21.86 25.04 20.86
CA ASP A 573 -21.04 25.45 22.00
C ASP A 573 -21.25 26.95 22.34
N CYS A 574 -21.81 27.71 21.41
CA CYS A 574 -22.20 29.10 21.57
C CYS A 574 -23.70 29.37 21.25
N PRO A 575 -24.68 28.81 22.01
CA PRO A 575 -26.14 28.80 21.72
C PRO A 575 -26.88 30.14 21.61
N ASN A 576 -26.19 31.28 21.55
CA ASN A 576 -26.80 32.59 21.36
C ASN A 576 -25.96 33.48 20.43
N GLN A 577 -24.94 32.93 19.77
CA GLN A 577 -24.10 33.63 18.80
C GLN A 577 -24.02 32.80 17.52
N PRO A 578 -24.53 33.32 16.40
CA PRO A 578 -24.59 32.53 15.18
C PRO A 578 -23.20 32.26 14.62
N GLU A 579 -22.96 31.02 14.24
CA GLU A 579 -21.79 30.49 13.55
C GLU A 579 -21.40 31.33 12.32
N THR A 580 -20.09 31.39 12.08
CA THR A 580 -19.46 31.99 10.90
C THR A 580 -18.83 30.91 10.02
N TYR A 581 -19.63 30.26 9.18
CA TYR A 581 -19.16 29.28 8.18
C TYR A 581 -17.97 29.80 7.34
N ASN A 582 -16.75 29.38 7.70
CA ASN A 582 -15.49 29.86 7.13
C ASN A 582 -14.48 28.73 6.87
N LYS A 583 -14.90 27.45 6.98
CA LYS A 583 -14.10 26.21 6.89
C LYS A 583 -13.18 25.93 8.07
N PHE A 584 -13.31 26.68 9.16
CA PHE A 584 -12.55 26.46 10.38
C PHE A 584 -13.54 26.21 11.51
N GLN A 585 -13.55 24.96 11.98
CA GLN A 585 -14.40 24.50 13.10
C GLN A 585 -15.91 24.79 12.93
N ASP A 586 -16.41 24.86 11.69
CA ASP A 586 -17.83 25.09 11.32
C ASP A 586 -18.86 24.10 11.93
N TRP A 587 -18.45 23.15 12.77
CA TRP A 587 -19.29 22.13 13.40
C TRP A 587 -19.57 22.39 14.89
N ASP A 588 -18.92 23.38 15.51
CA ASP A 588 -19.07 23.66 16.95
C ASP A 588 -20.13 24.72 17.29
N GLY A 589 -20.64 25.49 16.31
CA GLY A 589 -21.69 26.50 16.52
C GLY A 589 -21.17 27.84 17.07
N CYS A 590 -19.87 27.97 17.28
CA CYS A 590 -19.26 29.19 17.78
C CYS A 590 -18.77 30.09 16.63
N PRO A 591 -19.06 31.40 16.65
CA PRO A 591 -18.55 32.32 15.64
C PRO A 591 -17.03 32.41 15.72
N ASP A 592 -16.40 31.58 14.91
CA ASP A 592 -14.96 31.54 14.82
C ASP A 592 -14.48 32.61 13.86
N THR A 593 -13.45 33.28 14.32
CA THR A 593 -12.56 33.97 13.41
C THR A 593 -11.44 33.00 13.14
N ALA A 594 -11.46 32.36 11.96
CA ALA A 594 -10.20 32.08 11.30
C ALA A 594 -9.53 33.45 11.14
N ASP A 595 -8.70 33.84 12.12
CA ASP A 595 -7.70 34.84 11.87
C ASP A 595 -6.93 34.23 10.72
N SER A 596 -7.09 34.84 9.56
CA SER A 596 -6.25 34.58 8.41
C SER A 596 -4.86 35.10 8.75
N THR A 597 -4.25 34.61 9.83
CA THR A 597 -2.88 34.19 9.80
C THR A 597 -2.84 32.92 8.96
N THR A 598 -3.15 33.09 7.67
CA THR A 598 -2.21 32.61 6.66
C THR A 598 -0.85 32.93 7.26
N LEU A 599 -0.06 31.91 7.56
CA LEU A 599 1.37 32.14 7.59
C LEU A 599 1.67 32.67 6.19
N GLN A 600 1.63 33.99 6.01
CA GLN A 600 2.46 34.64 5.03
C GLN A 600 3.87 34.43 5.56
N TYR A 601 4.36 33.22 5.38
CA TYR A 601 5.73 33.04 4.97
C TYR A 601 5.78 33.72 3.60
N GLN A 602 5.97 35.03 3.64
CA GLN A 602 6.31 35.78 2.46
C GLN A 602 7.78 35.47 2.29
N PHE A 603 8.09 34.59 1.35
CA PHE A 603 9.47 34.36 0.95
C PHE A 603 10.11 35.73 0.66
N PRO A 604 11.36 35.95 1.08
CA PRO A 604 12.07 37.19 0.79
C PRO A 604 11.93 37.54 -0.70
N ASP A 605 11.56 38.78 -0.96
CA ASP A 605 11.49 39.43 -2.28
C ASP A 605 12.26 40.73 -2.06
N THR A 606 13.58 40.64 -2.27
CA THR A 606 14.58 41.60 -1.80
C THR A 606 14.45 42.94 -2.53
N ASP A 607 13.97 42.94 -3.77
CA ASP A 607 13.77 44.15 -4.57
C ASP A 607 12.30 44.60 -4.73
N GLY A 608 11.36 43.73 -4.33
CA GLY A 608 9.94 44.03 -4.22
C GLY A 608 9.20 44.01 -5.55
N ASP A 609 9.70 43.26 -6.53
CA ASP A 609 9.08 43.13 -7.86
C ASP A 609 7.92 42.12 -7.91
N GLY A 610 7.76 41.27 -6.89
CA GLY A 610 6.69 40.27 -6.80
C GLY A 610 7.09 38.85 -7.26
N ILE A 611 8.35 38.63 -7.61
CA ILE A 611 8.99 37.33 -7.77
C ILE A 611 9.80 37.07 -6.49
N GLU A 612 9.72 35.85 -5.94
CA GLU A 612 10.45 35.52 -4.71
C GLU A 612 11.93 35.24 -4.99
N ASP A 613 12.84 35.55 -4.05
CA ASP A 613 14.30 35.43 -4.18
C ASP A 613 14.78 34.05 -4.69
N ARG A 614 14.00 32.98 -4.45
CA ARG A 614 14.27 31.62 -4.94
C ARG A 614 14.06 31.46 -6.46
N TRP A 615 13.16 32.25 -7.04
CA TRP A 615 12.80 32.24 -8.45
C TRP A 615 13.26 33.51 -9.19
N ASP A 616 13.93 34.41 -8.47
CA ASP A 616 14.51 35.65 -8.98
C ASP A 616 16.01 35.46 -9.31
N ALA A 617 16.36 35.57 -10.59
CA ALA A 617 17.74 35.49 -11.06
C ALA A 617 18.55 36.78 -10.78
N CYS A 618 17.88 37.86 -10.37
CA CYS A 618 18.42 39.19 -10.11
C CYS A 618 17.92 39.82 -8.78
N ILE A 619 17.89 39.05 -7.68
CA ILE A 619 17.57 39.38 -6.26
C ILE A 619 17.60 40.86 -5.79
N ASP A 620 18.49 41.72 -6.31
CA ASP A 620 18.62 43.14 -5.90
C ASP A 620 18.05 44.16 -6.91
N GLU A 621 17.56 43.74 -8.08
CA GLU A 621 17.17 44.61 -9.21
C GLU A 621 15.77 44.24 -9.74
N PRO A 622 14.75 45.10 -9.53
CA PRO A 622 13.36 44.70 -9.73
C PRO A 622 12.98 44.53 -11.20
N GLU A 623 12.26 43.44 -11.48
CA GLU A 623 11.66 43.11 -12.77
C GLU A 623 10.76 44.24 -13.29
N ASN A 624 10.70 44.36 -14.62
CA ASN A 624 10.00 45.44 -15.29
C ASN A 624 8.81 45.01 -16.16
N TYR A 625 8.08 43.94 -15.83
CA TYR A 625 6.76 43.55 -16.38
C TYR A 625 6.41 44.19 -17.74
N ASN A 626 7.06 43.72 -18.80
CA ASN A 626 6.96 44.27 -20.14
C ASN A 626 6.49 43.23 -21.19
N ASP A 627 5.93 42.11 -20.74
CA ASP A 627 5.50 40.92 -21.50
C ASP A 627 6.66 40.11 -22.13
N TYR A 628 7.91 40.31 -21.68
CA TYR A 628 9.08 39.57 -22.14
C TYR A 628 9.87 39.10 -20.92
N LEU A 629 9.93 37.78 -20.73
CA LEU A 629 10.67 37.11 -19.65
C LEU A 629 10.35 37.60 -18.22
N ASP A 630 9.21 38.25 -18.01
CA ASP A 630 8.63 38.73 -16.73
C ASP A 630 8.48 37.70 -15.55
N LYS A 631 9.10 36.52 -15.63
CA LYS A 631 9.08 35.48 -14.60
C LYS A 631 10.47 35.13 -14.08
N ASP A 632 11.54 35.68 -14.64
CA ASP A 632 12.92 35.36 -14.23
C ASP A 632 13.52 36.37 -13.22
N GLY A 633 12.78 37.42 -12.85
CA GLY A 633 13.17 38.41 -11.84
C GLY A 633 14.21 39.43 -12.30
N CYS A 634 14.65 39.36 -13.57
CA CYS A 634 15.72 40.20 -14.08
C CYS A 634 15.24 41.27 -15.06
N PRO A 635 15.36 42.59 -14.74
CA PRO A 635 14.77 43.65 -15.55
C PRO A 635 15.18 43.57 -17.02
N ASP A 636 14.23 43.12 -17.82
CA ASP A 636 14.42 42.99 -19.24
C ASP A 636 14.29 44.34 -19.92
N VAL A 637 15.36 44.79 -20.55
CA VAL A 637 15.18 45.79 -21.61
C VAL A 637 14.85 45.01 -22.87
N PRO A 638 13.73 45.30 -23.57
CA PRO A 638 13.56 44.87 -24.94
C PRO A 638 14.82 45.29 -25.67
N GLY A 639 15.63 44.30 -26.06
CA GLY A 639 16.98 44.53 -26.55
C GLY A 639 16.94 45.69 -27.51
N ALA A 640 17.62 46.77 -27.14
CA ALA A 640 17.77 47.96 -27.96
C ALA A 640 18.09 47.52 -29.39
N GLU A 641 17.16 47.78 -30.31
CA GLU A 641 17.21 47.39 -31.72
C GLU A 641 17.90 46.05 -31.95
N SER A 642 17.10 44.97 -31.94
CA SER A 642 17.49 43.75 -32.63
C SER A 642 18.09 44.13 -33.97
N THR A 643 19.36 43.78 -34.16
CA THR A 643 20.07 43.99 -35.41
C THR A 643 19.60 43.02 -36.51
N THR A 644 18.49 42.32 -36.29
CA THR A 644 17.79 41.61 -37.35
C THR A 644 16.96 42.61 -38.16
N PRO A 645 17.20 42.72 -39.47
CA PRO A 645 16.38 43.59 -40.31
C PRO A 645 14.93 43.13 -40.20
N VAL A 646 14.03 44.04 -39.84
CA VAL A 646 12.59 43.80 -39.97
C VAL A 646 12.32 43.72 -41.47
N TYR A 647 12.23 42.50 -41.97
CA TYR A 647 11.77 42.24 -43.32
C TYR A 647 10.25 42.39 -43.33
N ALA A 648 9.71 43.02 -44.37
CA ALA A 648 8.26 43.11 -44.53
C ALA A 648 7.70 41.71 -44.70
N ASP A 649 6.58 41.43 -44.05
CA ASP A 649 5.76 40.23 -44.19
C ASP A 649 4.34 40.76 -44.45
N SER A 650 3.97 40.72 -45.73
CA SER A 650 2.83 41.47 -46.28
C SER A 650 1.49 40.75 -46.12
N ASP A 651 1.48 39.43 -45.95
CA ASP A 651 0.30 38.58 -45.72
C ASP A 651 0.24 37.93 -44.33
N ARG A 652 1.31 38.05 -43.55
CA ARG A 652 1.39 37.71 -42.11
C ARG A 652 1.25 36.22 -41.84
N ASP A 653 1.83 35.39 -42.69
CA ASP A 653 1.88 33.95 -42.47
C ASP A 653 3.14 33.48 -41.73
N GLY A 654 4.05 34.41 -41.41
CA GLY A 654 5.29 34.13 -40.69
C GLY A 654 6.52 34.01 -41.60
N TYR A 655 6.36 34.07 -42.93
CA TYR A 655 7.46 34.11 -43.89
C TYR A 655 7.71 35.54 -44.38
N PRO A 656 8.93 36.10 -44.24
CA PRO A 656 9.19 37.45 -44.73
C PRO A 656 9.18 37.52 -46.26
N ASP A 657 8.66 38.62 -46.86
CA ASP A 657 8.49 38.88 -48.30
C ASP A 657 9.74 38.58 -49.18
N VAL A 658 10.93 38.55 -48.56
CA VAL A 658 12.21 38.28 -49.22
C VAL A 658 12.56 36.80 -49.33
N LEU A 659 11.95 35.96 -48.50
CA LEU A 659 12.08 34.50 -48.44
C LEU A 659 10.79 33.79 -48.84
N ASP A 660 9.65 34.48 -48.73
CA ASP A 660 8.34 34.03 -49.16
C ASP A 660 8.22 34.03 -50.70
N SER A 661 7.86 32.87 -51.26
CA SER A 661 7.62 32.68 -52.68
C SER A 661 6.30 33.30 -53.15
N CYS A 662 5.35 33.55 -52.24
CA CYS A 662 4.06 34.18 -52.46
C CYS A 662 3.76 35.35 -51.48
N PRO A 663 4.51 36.47 -51.50
CA PRO A 663 4.47 37.59 -50.52
C PRO A 663 3.16 38.37 -50.32
N ASN A 664 2.04 37.93 -50.86
CA ASN A 664 0.75 38.60 -50.66
C ASN A 664 -0.40 37.59 -50.49
N LYS A 665 -0.08 36.32 -50.31
CA LYS A 665 -1.04 35.26 -50.05
C LYS A 665 -0.49 34.37 -48.94
N PRO A 666 -1.19 34.32 -47.80
CA PRO A 666 -0.69 33.59 -46.66
C PRO A 666 -0.68 32.08 -46.93
N GLU A 667 0.38 31.42 -46.49
CA GLU A 667 0.59 29.97 -46.46
C GLU A 667 -0.61 29.21 -45.87
N THR A 668 -0.91 28.05 -46.45
CA THR A 668 -1.97 27.14 -46.00
C THR A 668 -1.36 25.86 -45.44
N TRP A 669 -1.14 25.85 -44.13
CA TRP A 669 -0.55 24.73 -43.39
C TRP A 669 -1.36 23.43 -43.55
N ASN A 670 -0.93 22.58 -44.49
CA ASN A 670 -1.61 21.32 -44.81
C ASN A 670 -0.62 20.13 -44.95
N LYS A 671 0.59 20.28 -44.39
CA LYS A 671 1.69 19.31 -44.41
C LYS A 671 2.26 19.03 -45.81
N TYR A 672 1.93 19.85 -46.80
CA TYR A 672 2.41 19.71 -48.17
C TYR A 672 3.05 21.01 -48.63
N LEU A 673 4.39 21.02 -48.65
CA LEU A 673 5.24 22.14 -49.10
C LEU A 673 5.14 23.43 -48.27
N ASP A 674 4.68 23.36 -47.02
CA ASP A 674 4.54 24.45 -46.04
C ASP A 674 5.84 25.26 -45.68
N TRP A 675 6.95 25.05 -46.40
CA TRP A 675 8.25 25.69 -46.15
C TRP A 675 8.58 26.84 -47.10
N ASP A 676 7.77 27.11 -48.12
CA ASP A 676 8.05 28.12 -49.14
C ASP A 676 7.18 29.39 -49.09
N GLY A 677 6.22 29.44 -48.15
CA GLY A 677 5.34 30.60 -47.89
C GLY A 677 4.18 30.72 -48.88
N CYS A 678 3.99 29.74 -49.76
CA CYS A 678 2.92 29.75 -50.75
C CYS A 678 1.75 28.86 -50.35
N PRO A 679 0.49 29.36 -50.41
CA PRO A 679 -0.68 28.52 -50.18
C PRO A 679 -0.75 27.40 -51.20
N ASP A 680 -0.46 26.20 -50.72
CA ASP A 680 -0.48 24.98 -51.50
C ASP A 680 -1.69 24.12 -51.18
N ILE A 681 -2.02 23.20 -52.08
CA ILE A 681 -3.11 22.24 -51.91
C ILE A 681 -2.53 20.86 -52.17
N ALA A 682 -2.63 19.98 -51.18
CA ALA A 682 -2.20 18.60 -51.30
C ALA A 682 -2.79 17.95 -52.57
N PRO A 683 -2.02 17.17 -53.36
CA PRO A 683 -2.48 16.62 -54.64
C PRO A 683 -3.77 15.78 -54.55
N GLU A 684 -4.05 15.18 -53.39
CA GLU A 684 -5.28 14.42 -53.16
C GLU A 684 -6.53 15.31 -53.06
N GLN A 685 -6.40 16.54 -52.56
CA GLN A 685 -7.51 17.49 -52.42
C GLN A 685 -7.88 18.16 -53.76
N GLN A 686 -7.02 18.09 -54.78
CA GLN A 686 -7.34 18.59 -56.13
C GLN A 686 -8.31 17.69 -56.91
N ARG A 687 -8.46 16.40 -56.51
CA ARG A 687 -9.37 15.46 -57.20
C ARG A 687 -10.85 15.77 -56.99
N PHE A 688 -11.21 16.39 -55.86
CA PHE A 688 -12.61 16.60 -55.46
C PHE A 688 -13.18 17.98 -55.81
N VAL A 689 -12.39 18.87 -56.41
CA VAL A 689 -12.83 20.24 -56.75
C VAL A 689 -13.53 20.31 -58.12
N HIS A 690 -13.51 19.21 -58.89
CA HIS A 690 -13.95 19.21 -60.29
C HIS A 690 -14.87 18.03 -60.66
N ASP A 691 -15.57 17.39 -59.74
CA ASP A 691 -16.60 16.38 -60.03
C ASP A 691 -17.82 16.74 -59.16
N ASP A 692 -18.72 17.56 -59.72
CA ASP A 692 -19.79 18.27 -59.00
C ASP A 692 -20.94 17.33 -58.59
N ASP A 693 -21.14 16.22 -59.32
CA ASP A 693 -22.21 15.23 -59.06
C ASP A 693 -21.68 13.85 -58.61
N LEU A 694 -20.35 13.70 -58.51
CA LEU A 694 -19.64 12.59 -57.88
C LEU A 694 -19.85 11.26 -58.61
N ASP A 695 -20.06 11.30 -59.92
CA ASP A 695 -20.18 10.10 -60.74
C ASP A 695 -18.82 9.51 -61.16
N GLY A 696 -17.72 10.21 -60.85
CA GLY A 696 -16.35 9.79 -61.13
C GLY A 696 -15.76 10.37 -62.42
N ILE A 697 -16.52 11.18 -63.18
CA ILE A 697 -16.06 11.89 -64.37
C ILE A 697 -15.91 13.37 -64.01
N ILE A 698 -14.70 13.92 -64.19
CA ILE A 698 -14.46 15.32 -63.86
C ILE A 698 -15.22 16.27 -64.81
N ASN A 699 -15.85 17.31 -64.26
CA ASN A 699 -16.62 18.41 -64.88
C ASN A 699 -16.05 18.97 -66.19
N ASP A 700 -14.73 18.92 -66.40
CA ASP A 700 -14.06 19.41 -67.62
C ASP A 700 -14.12 18.40 -68.79
N LEU A 701 -14.37 17.13 -68.49
CA LEU A 701 -14.55 16.02 -69.42
C LEU A 701 -16.01 15.52 -69.45
N ASP A 702 -16.79 15.94 -68.48
CA ASP A 702 -18.22 15.66 -68.33
C ASP A 702 -19.08 16.67 -69.13
N LEU A 703 -19.99 16.14 -69.96
CA LEU A 703 -20.93 16.95 -70.73
C LEU A 703 -22.16 17.40 -69.92
N CYS A 704 -22.45 16.77 -68.78
CA CYS A 704 -23.52 17.09 -67.85
C CYS A 704 -23.04 17.18 -66.38
N PRO A 705 -22.21 18.17 -66.00
CA PRO A 705 -21.49 18.28 -64.71
C PRO A 705 -22.31 18.45 -63.41
N LYS A 706 -23.59 18.06 -63.40
CA LYS A 706 -24.53 18.22 -62.29
C LYS A 706 -25.52 17.07 -62.20
N ASP A 707 -25.58 16.24 -63.24
CA ASP A 707 -26.54 15.16 -63.38
C ASP A 707 -25.71 13.89 -63.59
N PRO A 708 -25.60 13.02 -62.56
CA PRO A 708 -24.65 11.91 -62.58
C PRO A 708 -25.01 10.87 -63.64
N GLU A 709 -23.99 10.37 -64.34
CA GLU A 709 -24.06 9.27 -65.30
C GLU A 709 -24.69 8.01 -64.68
N ASP A 710 -25.53 7.31 -65.43
CA ASP A 710 -26.28 6.15 -64.92
C ASP A 710 -25.63 4.79 -65.23
N TYR A 711 -24.52 4.80 -65.97
CA TYR A 711 -23.66 3.67 -66.28
C TYR A 711 -24.44 2.46 -66.82
N ASP A 712 -25.42 2.72 -67.70
CA ASP A 712 -26.32 1.70 -68.23
C ASP A 712 -25.72 0.88 -69.41
N GLY A 713 -24.52 1.27 -69.86
CA GLY A 713 -23.76 0.61 -70.92
C GLY A 713 -23.86 1.28 -72.28
N ASP A 714 -24.60 2.37 -72.42
CA ASP A 714 -24.63 3.23 -73.62
C ASP A 714 -23.98 4.58 -73.29
N ARG A 715 -22.83 4.85 -73.92
CA ARG A 715 -22.10 6.13 -73.87
C ARG A 715 -21.71 6.66 -72.47
N ASP A 716 -21.57 5.76 -71.50
CA ASP A 716 -21.03 6.00 -70.15
C ASP A 716 -19.66 6.74 -70.03
N GLU A 717 -19.02 7.12 -71.14
CA GLU A 717 -17.77 7.90 -71.13
C GLU A 717 -18.00 9.41 -71.28
N ASP A 718 -19.25 9.86 -71.51
CA ASP A 718 -19.55 11.27 -71.79
C ASP A 718 -20.16 12.06 -70.62
N GLY A 719 -20.44 11.40 -69.49
CA GLY A 719 -20.81 12.00 -68.20
C GLY A 719 -22.27 12.46 -68.14
N CYS A 720 -23.11 12.01 -69.07
CA CYS A 720 -24.51 12.41 -69.14
C CYS A 720 -25.43 11.19 -69.08
N PRO A 721 -26.40 11.15 -68.15
CA PRO A 721 -27.36 10.07 -68.08
C PRO A 721 -28.14 9.93 -69.39
N ASP A 722 -28.07 8.74 -69.97
CA ASP A 722 -28.68 8.43 -71.24
C ASP A 722 -30.19 8.10 -71.11
N PRO A 723 -31.03 8.41 -72.12
CA PRO A 723 -32.50 8.41 -71.98
C PRO A 723 -33.24 7.07 -72.19
#